data_AF-A0A3G8WIW0-F1
#
_entry.id   AF-A0A3G8WIW0-F1
#
_cell.length_a   1.000
_cell.length_b   1.000
_cell.length_c   1.000
_cell.angle_alpha   90.00
_cell.angle_beta   90.00
_cell.angle_gamma   90.00
#
_symmetry.space_group_name_H-M   'P 1'
#
loop_
_entity.id
_entity.type
_entity.pdbx_description
1 polymer ?
#
loop_
_entity_poly.entity_id
_entity_poly.type
_entity_poly.pdbx_seq_one_letter_code
_entity_poly.pdbx_strand_id
1 'polypeptide(L)'
;MEGTYNLFAEEEVRHNVTLFRKFTEIVKHVTIQDCIHEIRNGSYRKQVEEIRKTNTEKGKEEADKLKKNLLGFTASGVFKKNRRITDISEYSQCVILDFDDISADYLQEAKNSAVLAPYTLAAFISPRGTGLKIIIKVNTDLKDHGLAFQQVADYYAQVLNEEVDPSGKDCSRLCFMSYDPEAYYNSDAEVFQVSQERAVPKETVFAKTDDEIFNGIVEFTNQKATYANGSRNNYIHLLACNCNRSGLSSDFTQSRILMTFDLDAKEVEATVKGVYEHNVSDFGKYPNTPNIAGIADFAKSADLTTDSLSPDVLMSMPHIPDWVYENLPAILKKGSAAFEDEPRKRDVFLTCAITILSGCLPGVSGIYHQDRVYPNLFSFIIAPAANGKGVLKNAKRLADKYHNKLNEQSKAIRAEYEAELLRYKATCAKLKKDEEPPEKPEEPLFKRIFIPGNTSQAMVIKMINDNDGSGIICETEADTMAGAHKQDWGNYSPIMRSSFHHEKVSVSRKTGNEVLEIQEPKISICLSGTPAQVPRLIGSAEDGLFSRFMFYAFRSPIEWKSPAPKENGIVFDDHFSALSDEVLLMAEMLENYPTEVQLTKEQWQNFNREFGYLLQKTILFNTDDTAGVVYRLGLITFRICMLFSACRKFDDGDTSKIVYCSDQDFASAILLSKTYIDHAILMFNNLSGEDHNIKYKPTGNKQKLIDLLPETFQRKQAVELGLKLSLKERTVDDLLSKLVPDVLEKIKDGHYKKR
;
A
#
# COMPACT_ATOMS: atom_id res chain seq x y z
N MET A 1 -29.40 -47.28 52.24
CA MET A 1 -29.71 -45.89 51.88
C MET A 1 -28.38 -45.15 51.81
N GLU A 2 -27.56 -45.43 50.80
CA GLU A 2 -27.67 -44.92 49.42
C GLU A 2 -27.86 -43.41 49.38
N GLY A 3 -26.82 -42.73 48.88
CA GLY A 3 -26.74 -41.30 48.64
C GLY A 3 -25.47 -41.04 47.83
N THR A 4 -25.57 -41.32 46.54
CA THR A 4 -24.56 -41.25 45.48
C THR A 4 -23.91 -39.86 45.38
N TYR A 5 -22.59 -39.82 45.49
CA TYR A 5 -21.77 -38.72 44.97
C TYR A 5 -21.67 -38.89 43.45
N ASN A 6 -22.36 -38.04 42.68
CA ASN A 6 -22.12 -37.94 41.25
C ASN A 6 -20.81 -37.16 41.02
N LEU A 7 -19.76 -37.91 40.68
CA LEU A 7 -18.59 -37.41 39.96
C LEU A 7 -19.05 -36.98 38.56
N PHE A 8 -19.08 -35.67 38.29
CA PHE A 8 -18.94 -35.21 36.92
C PHE A 8 -17.44 -35.24 36.61
N ALA A 9 -16.98 -36.35 36.03
CA ALA A 9 -15.73 -36.36 35.31
C ALA A 9 -15.85 -35.37 34.15
N GLU A 10 -14.94 -34.40 34.06
CA GLU A 10 -14.78 -33.60 32.83
C GLU A 10 -14.48 -34.58 31.70
N GLU A 11 -15.38 -34.69 30.72
CA GLU A 11 -15.14 -35.47 29.50
C GLU A 11 -13.94 -34.84 28.77
N GLU A 12 -12.83 -35.57 28.74
CA GLU A 12 -11.63 -35.21 27.98
C GLU A 12 -12.02 -35.04 26.49
N VAL A 13 -12.07 -33.79 26.01
CA VAL A 13 -12.52 -33.46 24.65
C VAL A 13 -11.56 -34.06 23.63
N ARG A 14 -11.95 -35.18 23.01
CA ARG A 14 -11.16 -35.85 21.97
C ARG A 14 -11.42 -35.20 20.62
N HIS A 15 -10.40 -34.56 20.04
CA HIS A 15 -10.47 -34.00 18.68
C HIS A 15 -10.41 -35.11 17.63
N ASN A 16 -11.56 -35.74 17.33
CA ASN A 16 -11.65 -36.81 16.33
C ASN A 16 -11.56 -36.23 14.90
N VAL A 17 -10.87 -36.93 14.00
CA VAL A 17 -10.68 -36.56 12.60
C VAL A 17 -10.77 -37.80 11.71
N THR A 18 -11.11 -37.60 10.44
CA THR A 18 -11.10 -38.70 9.46
C THR A 18 -9.76 -38.81 8.76
N LEU A 19 -9.20 -40.02 8.70
CA LEU A 19 -8.04 -40.35 7.89
C LEU A 19 -8.50 -40.89 6.53
N PHE A 20 -7.91 -40.37 5.46
CA PHE A 20 -8.24 -40.67 4.07
C PHE A 20 -7.06 -41.25 3.32
N ARG A 21 -7.38 -42.11 2.35
CA ARG A 21 -6.49 -42.60 1.30
C ARG A 21 -6.95 -42.05 -0.05
N LYS A 22 -6.01 -41.76 -0.95
CA LYS A 22 -6.30 -41.23 -2.30
C LYS A 22 -7.29 -40.05 -2.25
N PHE A 23 -7.10 -39.14 -1.30
CA PHE A 23 -7.92 -37.94 -1.08
C PHE A 23 -9.37 -38.13 -0.64
N THR A 24 -10.03 -39.27 -0.91
CA THR A 24 -11.48 -39.42 -0.71
C THR A 24 -11.89 -40.70 0.02
N GLU A 25 -11.08 -41.75 0.01
CA GLU A 25 -11.44 -43.04 0.64
C GLU A 25 -11.22 -42.96 2.16
N ILE A 26 -12.29 -43.09 2.95
CA ILE A 26 -12.20 -43.12 4.41
C ILE A 26 -11.50 -44.41 4.86
N VAL A 27 -10.44 -44.27 5.65
CA VAL A 27 -9.68 -45.40 6.21
C VAL A 27 -10.15 -45.72 7.62
N LYS A 28 -10.12 -44.72 8.50
CA LYS A 28 -10.52 -44.81 9.92
C LYS A 28 -10.77 -43.42 10.48
N HIS A 29 -11.46 -43.35 11.61
CA HIS A 29 -11.51 -42.15 12.46
C HIS A 29 -10.47 -42.30 13.58
N VAL A 30 -9.72 -41.24 13.84
CA VAL A 30 -8.62 -41.20 14.82
C VAL A 30 -8.63 -39.85 15.52
N THR A 31 -7.85 -39.67 16.59
CA THR A 31 -7.68 -38.35 17.20
C THR A 31 -6.55 -37.56 16.53
N ILE A 32 -6.57 -36.22 16.63
CA ILE A 32 -5.42 -35.38 16.22
C ILE A 32 -4.15 -35.83 16.96
N GLN A 33 -4.25 -36.17 18.24
CA GLN A 33 -3.13 -36.69 19.03
C GLN A 33 -2.51 -37.95 18.42
N ASP A 34 -3.33 -38.93 18.00
CA ASP A 34 -2.86 -40.14 17.33
C ASP A 34 -2.16 -39.81 16.00
N CYS A 35 -2.70 -38.86 15.24
CA CYS A 35 -2.07 -38.40 14.00
C CYS A 35 -0.69 -37.80 14.26
N ILE A 36 -0.56 -36.91 15.26
CA ILE A 36 0.73 -36.31 15.60
C ILE A 36 1.69 -37.37 16.16
N HIS A 37 1.20 -38.36 16.92
CA HIS A 37 2.00 -39.48 17.39
C HIS A 37 2.55 -40.35 16.25
N GLU A 38 1.73 -40.66 15.23
CA GLU A 38 2.17 -41.39 14.03
C GLU A 38 3.21 -40.57 13.22
N ILE A 39 3.06 -39.24 13.16
CA ILE A 39 4.02 -38.32 12.52
C ILE A 39 5.36 -38.30 13.28
N ARG A 40 5.30 -38.28 14.62
CA ARG A 40 6.48 -38.23 15.51
C ARG A 40 7.27 -39.54 15.50
N ASN A 41 6.58 -40.67 15.63
CA ASN A 41 7.20 -41.99 15.74
C ASN A 41 7.66 -42.59 14.41
N GLY A 42 7.43 -41.89 13.29
CA GLY A 42 7.97 -42.28 11.98
C GLY A 42 7.20 -43.37 11.26
N SER A 43 5.89 -43.51 11.50
CA SER A 43 5.01 -44.44 10.75
C SER A 43 5.06 -44.20 9.23
N TYR A 44 5.35 -42.97 8.80
CA TYR A 44 5.49 -42.55 7.40
C TYR A 44 6.92 -42.15 7.01
N ARG A 45 7.92 -42.46 7.84
CA ARG A 45 9.32 -42.03 7.66
C ARG A 45 9.87 -42.37 6.29
N LYS A 46 9.74 -43.63 5.86
CA LYS A 46 10.27 -44.10 4.57
C LYS A 46 9.69 -43.31 3.40
N GLN A 47 8.37 -43.13 3.39
CA GLN A 47 7.67 -42.41 2.32
C GLN A 47 8.04 -40.92 2.31
N VAL A 48 8.16 -40.29 3.48
CA VAL A 48 8.48 -38.85 3.61
C VAL A 48 9.94 -38.56 3.27
N GLU A 49 10.88 -39.40 3.69
CA GLU A 49 12.29 -39.28 3.31
C GLU A 49 12.47 -39.44 1.79
N GLU A 50 11.71 -40.34 1.15
CA GLU A 50 11.70 -40.47 -0.32
C GLU A 50 11.13 -39.23 -1.02
N ILE A 51 10.06 -38.63 -0.47
CA ILE A 51 9.49 -37.37 -0.97
C ILE A 51 10.51 -36.24 -0.86
N ARG A 52 11.17 -36.07 0.29
CA ARG A 52 12.19 -35.04 0.51
C ARG A 52 13.38 -35.21 -0.41
N LYS A 53 13.89 -36.44 -0.55
CA LYS A 53 14.96 -36.77 -1.49
C LYS A 53 14.58 -36.40 -2.93
N THR A 54 13.38 -36.80 -3.36
CA THR A 54 12.87 -36.50 -4.70
C THR A 54 12.69 -34.99 -4.91
N ASN A 55 12.26 -34.26 -3.88
CA ASN A 55 12.12 -32.80 -3.95
C ASN A 55 13.47 -32.12 -4.21
N THR A 56 14.54 -32.60 -3.55
CA THR A 56 15.91 -32.10 -3.75
C THR A 56 16.50 -32.50 -5.10
N GLU A 57 16.31 -33.75 -5.53
CA GLU A 57 16.96 -34.30 -6.74
C GLU A 57 16.21 -33.98 -8.04
N LYS A 58 14.87 -33.92 -8.00
CA LYS A 58 13.99 -33.85 -9.18
C LYS A 58 12.97 -32.71 -9.13
N GLY A 59 12.89 -31.96 -8.02
CA GLY A 59 12.01 -30.81 -7.86
C GLY A 59 10.59 -31.13 -7.38
N LYS A 60 9.84 -30.05 -7.15
CA LYS A 60 8.52 -30.02 -6.48
C LYS A 60 7.45 -30.89 -7.16
N GLU A 61 7.43 -30.93 -8.50
CA GLU A 61 6.40 -31.66 -9.25
C GLU A 61 6.48 -33.18 -9.07
N GLU A 62 7.69 -33.75 -9.11
CA GLU A 62 7.88 -35.20 -8.91
C GLU A 62 7.66 -35.61 -7.45
N ALA A 63 8.11 -34.78 -6.50
CA ALA A 63 7.84 -34.98 -5.08
C ALA A 63 6.33 -34.95 -4.78
N ASP A 64 5.59 -34.06 -5.43
CA ASP A 64 4.14 -33.97 -5.27
C ASP A 64 3.42 -35.22 -5.76
N LYS A 65 3.91 -35.93 -6.80
CA LYS A 65 3.33 -37.22 -7.24
C LYS A 65 3.44 -38.28 -6.15
N LEU A 66 4.58 -38.38 -5.48
CA LEU A 66 4.80 -39.31 -4.36
C LEU A 66 3.95 -38.93 -3.14
N LYS A 67 3.86 -37.63 -2.84
CA LYS A 67 3.04 -37.07 -1.75
C LYS A 67 1.58 -37.52 -1.82
N LYS A 68 0.99 -37.65 -3.03
CA LYS A 68 -0.41 -38.08 -3.21
C LYS A 68 -0.70 -39.50 -2.71
N ASN A 69 0.33 -40.32 -2.48
CA ASN A 69 0.19 -41.68 -1.96
C ASN A 69 0.17 -41.75 -0.42
N LEU A 70 0.51 -40.65 0.27
CA LEU A 70 0.38 -40.57 1.73
C LEU A 70 -1.08 -40.57 2.14
N LEU A 71 -1.35 -41.10 3.32
CA LEU A 71 -2.63 -40.85 3.98
C LEU A 71 -2.72 -39.37 4.36
N GLY A 72 -3.92 -38.83 4.43
CA GLY A 72 -4.14 -37.47 4.91
C GLY A 72 -5.36 -37.40 5.82
N PHE A 73 -5.35 -36.47 6.76
CA PHE A 73 -6.45 -36.25 7.70
C PHE A 73 -7.06 -34.86 7.50
N THR A 74 -8.29 -34.66 7.99
CA THR A 74 -8.95 -33.36 8.04
C THR A 74 -8.93 -32.83 9.45
N ALA A 75 -8.10 -31.82 9.74
CA ALA A 75 -7.97 -31.30 11.10
C ALA A 75 -9.29 -30.76 11.68
N SER A 76 -10.20 -30.30 10.82
CA SER A 76 -11.42 -29.62 11.23
C SER A 76 -12.61 -30.55 11.50
N GLY A 77 -12.55 -31.85 11.22
CA GLY A 77 -13.73 -32.70 11.42
C GLY A 77 -13.64 -34.18 11.05
N VAL A 78 -14.67 -34.90 11.48
CA VAL A 78 -15.02 -36.26 11.07
C VAL A 78 -16.04 -36.19 9.94
N PHE A 79 -15.82 -36.96 8.88
CA PHE A 79 -16.67 -37.04 7.70
C PHE A 79 -17.23 -38.46 7.53
N LYS A 80 -18.51 -38.57 7.17
CA LYS A 80 -19.23 -39.84 6.98
C LYS A 80 -19.05 -40.47 5.61
N LYS A 81 -18.83 -39.66 4.56
CA LYS A 81 -18.84 -40.15 3.18
C LYS A 81 -17.74 -39.53 2.33
N ASN A 82 -17.83 -38.25 2.00
CA ASN A 82 -16.81 -37.52 1.25
C ASN A 82 -16.28 -36.34 2.05
N ARG A 83 -15.16 -35.76 1.59
CA ARG A 83 -14.65 -34.47 2.09
C ARG A 83 -15.44 -33.30 1.52
N ARG A 84 -16.69 -33.17 1.96
CA ARG A 84 -17.59 -32.06 1.65
C ARG A 84 -18.18 -31.57 2.96
N ILE A 85 -18.43 -30.27 3.06
CA ILE A 85 -19.04 -29.66 4.25
C ILE A 85 -20.38 -30.32 4.62
N THR A 86 -21.14 -30.84 3.64
CA THR A 86 -22.41 -31.55 3.88
C THR A 86 -22.25 -32.93 4.52
N ASP A 87 -21.06 -33.52 4.43
CA ASP A 87 -20.77 -34.89 4.89
C ASP A 87 -20.03 -34.89 6.24
N ILE A 88 -19.79 -33.73 6.85
CA ILE A 88 -19.19 -33.61 8.18
C ILE A 88 -20.19 -34.06 9.25
N SER A 89 -19.78 -34.99 10.10
CA SER A 89 -20.59 -35.50 11.20
C SER A 89 -20.21 -34.93 12.55
N GLU A 90 -18.96 -34.51 12.70
CA GLU A 90 -18.43 -33.95 13.93
C GLU A 90 -17.42 -32.88 13.52
N TYR A 91 -17.60 -31.66 14.02
CA TYR A 91 -16.66 -30.57 13.82
C TYR A 91 -15.66 -30.56 14.98
N SER A 92 -14.37 -30.76 14.72
CA SER A 92 -13.36 -30.96 15.77
C SER A 92 -12.97 -29.68 16.52
N GLN A 93 -13.59 -28.54 16.16
CA GLN A 93 -13.26 -27.20 16.68
C GLN A 93 -11.77 -26.87 16.55
N CYS A 94 -11.16 -27.36 15.48
CA CYS A 94 -9.77 -27.10 15.15
C CYS A 94 -9.66 -26.42 13.79
N VAL A 95 -8.68 -25.52 13.69
CA VAL A 95 -8.22 -24.90 12.46
C VAL A 95 -6.82 -25.41 12.18
N ILE A 96 -6.52 -25.68 10.90
CA ILE A 96 -5.16 -25.98 10.45
C ILE A 96 -4.65 -24.86 9.55
N LEU A 97 -3.47 -24.36 9.90
CA LEU A 97 -2.68 -23.45 9.09
C LEU A 97 -1.59 -24.20 8.36
N ASP A 98 -1.32 -23.75 7.15
CA ASP A 98 -0.34 -24.34 6.26
C ASP A 98 0.58 -23.22 5.74
N PHE A 99 1.85 -23.29 6.13
CA PHE A 99 2.90 -22.42 5.63
C PHE A 99 3.77 -23.22 4.68
N ASP A 100 3.75 -22.86 3.40
CA ASP A 100 4.51 -23.52 2.33
C ASP A 100 5.76 -22.70 1.98
N ASP A 101 6.80 -23.39 1.51
CA ASP A 101 8.03 -22.80 0.97
C ASP A 101 8.83 -21.90 1.96
N ILE A 102 8.74 -22.17 3.28
CA ILE A 102 9.60 -21.56 4.31
C ILE A 102 11.06 -21.96 4.06
N SER A 103 11.98 -20.99 4.18
CA SER A 103 13.41 -21.23 4.01
C SER A 103 13.97 -22.25 5.02
N ALA A 104 14.92 -23.08 4.59
CA ALA A 104 15.48 -24.14 5.44
C ALA A 104 16.14 -23.60 6.71
N ASP A 105 16.75 -22.41 6.64
CA ASP A 105 17.42 -21.76 7.76
C ASP A 105 16.43 -21.18 8.79
N TYR A 106 15.21 -20.82 8.36
CA TYR A 106 14.17 -20.24 9.21
C TYR A 106 13.12 -21.25 9.71
N LEU A 107 12.91 -22.37 9.00
CA LEU A 107 11.82 -23.32 9.28
C LEU A 107 11.79 -23.82 10.74
N GLN A 108 12.97 -24.09 11.33
CA GLN A 108 13.04 -24.53 12.71
C GLN A 108 12.73 -23.41 13.70
N GLU A 109 13.14 -22.17 13.41
CA GLU A 109 12.84 -20.99 14.23
C GLU A 109 11.34 -20.64 14.16
N ALA A 110 10.74 -20.69 12.97
CA ALA A 110 9.29 -20.55 12.79
C ALA A 110 8.52 -21.59 13.59
N LYS A 111 8.97 -22.86 13.56
CA LYS A 111 8.35 -23.92 14.38
C LYS A 111 8.51 -23.65 15.88
N ASN A 112 9.68 -23.19 16.34
CA ASN A 112 9.90 -22.85 17.75
C ASN A 112 8.98 -21.70 18.19
N SER A 113 8.83 -20.67 17.35
CA SER A 113 7.95 -19.52 17.61
C SER A 113 6.47 -19.92 17.65
N ALA A 114 6.05 -20.80 16.74
CA ALA A 114 4.72 -21.40 16.76
C ALA A 114 4.46 -22.16 18.06
N VAL A 115 5.42 -22.97 18.53
CA VAL A 115 5.29 -23.76 19.77
C VAL A 115 5.19 -22.89 21.02
N LEU A 116 5.78 -21.69 21.01
CA LEU A 116 5.67 -20.72 22.11
C LEU A 116 4.31 -20.01 22.16
N ALA A 117 3.54 -20.02 21.06
CA ALA A 117 2.20 -19.43 21.06
C ALA A 117 1.24 -20.25 21.93
N PRO A 118 0.47 -19.61 22.83
CA PRO A 118 -0.37 -20.32 23.80
C PRO A 118 -1.48 -21.17 23.15
N TYR A 119 -1.86 -20.85 21.92
CA TYR A 119 -2.96 -21.48 21.20
C TYR A 119 -2.55 -22.70 20.34
N THR A 120 -1.25 -23.01 20.24
CA THR A 120 -0.76 -24.09 19.37
C THR A 120 -1.08 -25.45 19.98
N LEU A 121 -2.07 -26.15 19.41
CA LEU A 121 -2.39 -27.55 19.76
C LEU A 121 -1.36 -28.52 19.18
N ALA A 122 -0.94 -28.31 17.93
CA ALA A 122 0.09 -29.13 17.30
C ALA A 122 0.90 -28.35 16.26
N ALA A 123 2.18 -28.69 16.09
CA ALA A 123 3.03 -28.12 15.04
C ALA A 123 4.03 -29.15 14.49
N PHE A 124 4.11 -29.28 13.15
CA PHE A 124 5.02 -30.24 12.52
C PHE A 124 5.46 -29.84 11.11
N ILE A 125 6.64 -30.32 10.70
CA ILE A 125 7.21 -30.08 9.38
C ILE A 125 6.45 -30.90 8.32
N SER A 126 6.12 -30.26 7.21
CA SER A 126 5.37 -30.84 6.10
C SER A 126 6.12 -32.00 5.39
N PRO A 127 5.43 -32.83 4.59
CA PRO A 127 6.06 -33.98 3.93
C PRO A 127 7.22 -33.60 2.98
N ARG A 128 7.21 -32.39 2.41
CA ARG A 128 8.29 -31.91 1.53
C ARG A 128 9.51 -31.37 2.28
N GLY A 129 9.39 -31.12 3.60
CA GLY A 129 10.47 -30.59 4.43
C GLY A 129 10.69 -29.08 4.31
N THR A 130 9.83 -28.35 3.58
CA THR A 130 9.94 -26.91 3.33
C THR A 130 8.73 -26.13 3.83
N GLY A 131 7.93 -26.70 4.73
CA GLY A 131 6.73 -26.03 5.22
C GLY A 131 6.36 -26.48 6.62
N LEU A 132 5.53 -25.69 7.28
CA LEU A 132 5.10 -25.87 8.66
C LEU A 132 3.58 -25.98 8.71
N LYS A 133 3.07 -27.01 9.40
CA LYS A 133 1.64 -27.15 9.70
C LYS A 133 1.41 -26.81 11.17
N ILE A 134 0.39 -26.01 11.45
CA ILE A 134 0.00 -25.64 12.81
C ILE A 134 -1.48 -25.92 12.99
N ILE A 135 -1.86 -26.58 14.08
CA ILE A 135 -3.26 -26.86 14.43
C ILE A 135 -3.60 -26.08 15.70
N ILE A 136 -4.76 -25.42 15.70
CA ILE A 136 -5.20 -24.51 16.75
C ILE A 136 -6.64 -24.87 17.17
N LYS A 137 -6.91 -24.86 18.48
CA LYS A 137 -8.26 -25.01 19.04
C LYS A 137 -9.01 -23.68 18.96
N VAL A 138 -10.25 -23.67 18.48
CA VAL A 138 -11.08 -22.48 18.35
C VAL A 138 -12.42 -22.65 19.08
N ASN A 139 -13.04 -21.56 19.51
CA ASN A 139 -14.31 -21.56 20.24
C ASN A 139 -15.57 -21.48 19.34
N THR A 140 -15.43 -21.69 18.02
CA THR A 140 -16.51 -21.49 17.03
C THR A 140 -17.22 -22.78 16.63
N ASP A 141 -18.44 -22.63 16.11
CA ASP A 141 -19.14 -23.70 15.38
C ASP A 141 -18.64 -23.81 13.92
N LEU A 142 -18.99 -24.92 13.25
CA LEU A 142 -18.70 -25.17 11.83
C LEU A 142 -19.07 -24.00 10.90
N LYS A 143 -20.21 -23.33 11.16
CA LYS A 143 -20.71 -22.22 10.33
C LYS A 143 -19.76 -21.02 10.30
N ASP A 144 -18.97 -20.85 11.35
CA ASP A 144 -18.04 -19.73 11.54
C ASP A 144 -16.58 -20.18 11.28
N HIS A 145 -16.35 -21.37 10.72
CA HIS A 145 -15.01 -21.89 10.47
C HIS A 145 -14.16 -20.98 9.59
N GLY A 146 -14.76 -20.33 8.59
CA GLY A 146 -14.05 -19.38 7.74
C GLY A 146 -13.59 -18.12 8.50
N LEU A 147 -14.42 -17.64 9.44
CA LEU A 147 -14.07 -16.52 10.33
C LEU A 147 -12.96 -16.92 11.31
N ALA A 148 -13.08 -18.11 11.89
CA ALA A 148 -12.08 -18.68 12.78
C ALA A 148 -10.73 -18.86 12.07
N PHE A 149 -10.74 -19.40 10.85
CA PHE A 149 -9.55 -19.54 10.03
C PHE A 149 -8.89 -18.19 9.78
N GLN A 150 -9.67 -17.16 9.41
CA GLN A 150 -9.13 -15.83 9.12
C GLN A 150 -8.41 -15.24 10.35
N GLN A 151 -9.08 -15.19 11.51
CA GLN A 151 -8.48 -14.58 12.71
C GLN A 151 -7.25 -15.37 13.22
N VAL A 152 -7.29 -16.70 13.13
CA VAL A 152 -6.15 -17.55 13.49
C VAL A 152 -5.00 -17.39 12.50
N ALA A 153 -5.29 -17.30 11.20
CA ALA A 153 -4.29 -17.06 10.16
C ALA A 153 -3.60 -15.69 10.36
N ASP A 154 -4.37 -14.64 10.65
CA ASP A 154 -3.83 -13.30 10.89
C ASP A 154 -2.88 -13.29 12.10
N TYR A 155 -3.25 -13.96 13.20
CA TYR A 155 -2.40 -14.09 14.37
C TYR A 155 -1.07 -14.80 14.07
N TYR A 156 -1.10 -15.99 13.45
CA TYR A 156 0.14 -16.74 13.19
C TYR A 156 0.97 -16.16 12.04
N ALA A 157 0.37 -15.45 11.08
CA ALA A 157 1.11 -14.70 10.07
C ALA A 157 1.97 -13.60 10.72
N GLN A 158 1.47 -12.94 11.77
CA GLN A 158 2.25 -11.98 12.56
C GLN A 158 3.32 -12.66 13.42
N VAL A 159 2.99 -13.76 14.10
CA VAL A 159 3.94 -14.50 14.97
C VAL A 159 5.12 -15.06 14.17
N LEU A 160 4.89 -15.49 12.94
CA LEU A 160 5.90 -16.14 12.11
C LEU A 160 6.48 -15.24 11.01
N ASN A 161 5.88 -14.06 10.77
CA ASN A 161 6.22 -13.18 9.65
C ASN A 161 6.26 -13.94 8.29
N GLU A 162 5.30 -14.85 8.10
CA GLU A 162 5.16 -15.73 6.93
C GLU A 162 3.70 -15.77 6.47
N GLU A 163 3.46 -16.03 5.18
CA GLU A 163 2.11 -16.11 4.62
C GLU A 163 1.45 -17.48 4.85
N VAL A 164 0.18 -17.47 5.26
CA VAL A 164 -0.65 -18.68 5.41
C VAL A 164 -1.33 -19.03 4.08
N ASP A 165 -1.29 -20.30 3.65
CA ASP A 165 -2.09 -20.78 2.51
C ASP A 165 -3.61 -20.63 2.82
N PRO A 166 -4.36 -19.82 2.04
CA PRO A 166 -5.76 -19.52 2.30
C PRO A 166 -6.70 -20.73 2.11
N SER A 167 -6.22 -21.86 1.61
CA SER A 167 -7.01 -23.07 1.40
C SER A 167 -7.46 -23.76 2.69
N GLY A 168 -6.84 -23.44 3.83
CA GLY A 168 -7.26 -23.93 5.14
C GLY A 168 -8.62 -23.39 5.61
N LYS A 169 -9.19 -22.38 4.93
CA LYS A 169 -10.54 -21.86 5.18
C LYS A 169 -11.66 -22.86 4.91
N ASP A 170 -11.38 -23.91 4.14
CA ASP A 170 -12.32 -24.99 3.86
C ASP A 170 -12.18 -26.08 4.95
N CYS A 171 -13.24 -26.33 5.71
CA CYS A 171 -13.25 -27.34 6.77
C CYS A 171 -12.98 -28.76 6.26
N SER A 172 -13.08 -29.00 4.94
CA SER A 172 -12.76 -30.26 4.29
C SER A 172 -11.30 -30.37 3.82
N ARG A 173 -10.44 -29.37 4.11
CA ARG A 173 -9.04 -29.34 3.66
C ARG A 173 -8.25 -30.56 4.18
N LEU A 174 -7.57 -31.24 3.26
CA LEU A 174 -6.71 -32.40 3.59
C LEU A 174 -5.35 -31.91 4.05
N CYS A 175 -4.85 -32.50 5.13
CA CYS A 175 -3.45 -32.45 5.52
C CYS A 175 -2.83 -33.84 5.38
N PHE A 176 -1.80 -33.98 4.55
CA PHE A 176 -1.06 -35.25 4.45
C PHE A 176 -0.30 -35.56 5.75
N MET A 177 -0.24 -36.84 6.11
CA MET A 177 0.64 -37.33 7.16
C MET A 177 2.09 -37.05 6.78
N SER A 178 2.92 -36.74 7.76
CA SER A 178 4.33 -36.38 7.58
C SER A 178 5.24 -37.27 8.44
N TYR A 179 6.53 -36.92 8.45
CA TYR A 179 7.50 -37.43 9.41
C TYR A 179 8.30 -36.27 9.97
N ASP A 180 8.20 -36.10 11.29
CA ASP A 180 8.91 -35.07 12.04
C ASP A 180 9.12 -35.59 13.46
N PRO A 181 10.34 -36.04 13.82
CA PRO A 181 10.61 -36.59 15.15
C PRO A 181 10.40 -35.57 16.28
N GLU A 182 10.41 -34.28 15.96
CA GLU A 182 10.18 -33.18 16.88
C GLU A 182 8.74 -32.63 16.76
N ALA A 183 7.81 -33.33 16.10
CA ALA A 183 6.43 -32.87 15.94
C ALA A 183 5.82 -32.55 17.31
N TYR A 184 5.29 -31.35 17.50
CA TYR A 184 4.78 -30.86 18.78
C TYR A 184 3.29 -31.16 18.95
N TYR A 185 2.87 -31.49 20.18
CA TYR A 185 1.47 -31.62 20.58
C TYR A 185 1.30 -31.15 22.02
N ASN A 186 0.29 -30.32 22.27
CA ASN A 186 -0.02 -29.76 23.60
C ASN A 186 -1.50 -29.95 23.92
N SER A 187 -1.83 -30.92 24.79
CA SER A 187 -3.19 -31.13 25.27
C SER A 187 -3.77 -29.89 25.95
N ASP A 188 -2.90 -29.10 26.59
CA ASP A 188 -3.27 -27.98 27.46
C ASP A 188 -3.28 -26.63 26.71
N ALA A 189 -3.13 -26.64 25.37
CA ALA A 189 -3.15 -25.42 24.58
C ALA A 189 -4.43 -24.61 24.81
N GLU A 190 -4.31 -23.29 24.91
CA GLU A 190 -5.45 -22.40 25.11
C GLU A 190 -6.37 -22.40 23.89
N VAL A 191 -7.67 -22.21 24.11
CA VAL A 191 -8.64 -22.07 23.02
C VAL A 191 -8.56 -20.64 22.48
N PHE A 192 -8.25 -20.51 21.18
CA PHE A 192 -8.26 -19.23 20.49
C PHE A 192 -9.68 -18.66 20.46
N GLN A 193 -9.87 -17.48 21.07
CA GLN A 193 -11.16 -16.83 21.17
C GLN A 193 -11.45 -16.06 19.89
N VAL A 194 -12.31 -16.62 19.04
CA VAL A 194 -12.74 -15.96 17.81
C VAL A 194 -13.80 -14.94 18.15
N SER A 195 -13.52 -13.67 17.85
CA SER A 195 -14.48 -12.59 18.04
C SER A 195 -15.61 -12.73 17.02
N GLN A 196 -16.80 -13.08 17.50
CA GLN A 196 -18.05 -13.03 16.72
C GLN A 196 -18.68 -11.64 16.80
N GLU A 197 -17.90 -10.56 16.68
CA GLU A 197 -18.47 -9.23 16.49
C GLU A 197 -19.19 -9.17 15.14
N ARG A 198 -20.44 -9.63 15.17
CA ARG A 198 -21.47 -9.32 14.16
C ARG A 198 -21.62 -7.82 14.17
N ALA A 199 -21.41 -7.20 13.01
CA ALA A 199 -21.81 -5.83 12.78
C ALA A 199 -23.24 -5.62 13.31
N VAL A 200 -23.35 -4.80 14.35
CA VAL A 200 -24.64 -4.41 14.93
C VAL A 200 -25.43 -3.70 13.82
N PRO A 201 -26.68 -4.10 13.54
CA PRO A 201 -27.50 -3.43 12.55
C PRO A 201 -27.80 -2.01 13.05
N LYS A 202 -27.41 -1.02 12.25
CA LYS A 202 -27.93 0.35 12.39
C LYS A 202 -29.37 0.34 11.88
N GLU A 203 -30.35 0.62 12.74
CA GLU A 203 -31.67 1.14 12.35
C GLU A 203 -31.48 2.43 11.52
N THR A 204 -32.22 2.78 10.48
CA THR A 204 -33.40 2.24 9.77
C THR A 204 -33.32 2.78 8.33
N VAL A 205 -33.39 1.94 7.30
CA VAL A 205 -33.64 2.38 5.91
C VAL A 205 -34.68 1.44 5.30
N PHE A 206 -35.77 2.01 4.79
CA PHE A 206 -36.91 1.29 4.21
C PHE A 206 -36.46 0.23 3.18
N ALA A 207 -36.92 -1.01 3.33
CA ALA A 207 -36.68 -2.07 2.35
C ALA A 207 -37.43 -1.74 1.04
N LYS A 208 -36.69 -1.66 -0.07
CA LYS A 208 -37.27 -1.50 -1.40
C LYS A 208 -38.10 -2.73 -1.76
N THR A 209 -39.27 -2.52 -2.33
CA THR A 209 -40.11 -3.59 -2.86
C THR A 209 -39.44 -4.28 -4.05
N ASP A 210 -39.78 -5.54 -4.32
CA ASP A 210 -39.26 -6.28 -5.48
C ASP A 210 -39.52 -5.55 -6.81
N ASP A 211 -40.59 -4.75 -6.88
CA ASP A 211 -40.91 -3.88 -8.02
C ASP A 211 -39.94 -2.70 -8.18
N GLU A 212 -39.55 -2.06 -7.08
CA GLU A 212 -38.56 -0.98 -7.09
C GLU A 212 -37.16 -1.52 -7.45
N ILE A 213 -36.86 -2.74 -7.01
CA ILE A 213 -35.62 -3.44 -7.39
C ILE A 213 -35.63 -3.76 -8.88
N PHE A 214 -36.73 -4.31 -9.40
CA PHE A 214 -36.86 -4.65 -10.82
C PHE A 214 -36.74 -3.43 -11.73
N ASN A 215 -37.42 -2.32 -11.40
CA ASN A 215 -37.35 -1.09 -12.19
C ASN A 215 -35.92 -0.52 -12.23
N GLY A 216 -35.21 -0.53 -11.10
CA GLY A 216 -33.81 -0.11 -11.07
C GLY A 216 -32.89 -1.03 -11.89
N ILE A 217 -33.20 -2.32 -12.00
CA ILE A 217 -32.45 -3.28 -12.84
C ILE A 217 -32.75 -3.05 -14.33
N VAL A 218 -33.98 -2.69 -14.70
CA VAL A 218 -34.34 -2.30 -16.07
C VAL A 218 -33.54 -1.07 -16.51
N GLU A 219 -33.53 -0.02 -15.70
CA GLU A 219 -32.73 1.18 -15.97
C GLU A 219 -31.23 0.87 -16.08
N PHE A 220 -30.70 -0.02 -15.24
CA PHE A 220 -29.29 -0.42 -15.30
C PHE A 220 -28.97 -1.19 -16.57
N THR A 221 -29.90 -2.05 -17.01
CA THR A 221 -29.75 -2.82 -18.25
C THR A 221 -29.79 -1.88 -19.45
N ASN A 222 -30.63 -0.84 -19.42
CA ASN A 222 -30.70 0.22 -20.44
C ASN A 222 -29.40 1.03 -20.60
N GLN A 223 -28.56 1.12 -19.57
CA GLN A 223 -27.22 1.76 -19.68
C GLN A 223 -26.24 0.91 -20.49
N LYS A 224 -26.48 -0.39 -20.64
CA LYS A 224 -25.56 -1.33 -21.29
C LYS A 224 -26.09 -1.93 -22.60
N ALA A 225 -27.40 -1.98 -22.77
CA ALA A 225 -28.06 -2.52 -23.94
C ALA A 225 -29.36 -1.75 -24.21
N THR A 226 -29.73 -1.58 -25.48
CA THR A 226 -30.99 -0.94 -25.86
C THR A 226 -31.98 -1.99 -26.35
N TYR A 227 -33.20 -1.94 -25.86
CA TYR A 227 -34.30 -2.77 -26.34
C TYR A 227 -34.82 -2.22 -27.68
N ALA A 228 -34.34 -2.78 -28.80
CA ALA A 228 -34.69 -2.36 -30.16
C ALA A 228 -34.98 -3.56 -31.07
N ASN A 229 -35.61 -3.31 -32.23
CA ASN A 229 -35.98 -4.38 -33.17
C ASN A 229 -34.72 -5.08 -33.71
N GLY A 230 -34.55 -6.38 -33.38
CA GLY A 230 -33.35 -7.17 -33.69
C GLY A 230 -32.40 -7.45 -32.51
N SER A 231 -32.57 -6.78 -31.35
CA SER A 231 -31.74 -7.00 -30.13
C SER A 231 -32.54 -7.42 -28.89
N ARG A 232 -33.86 -7.60 -29.04
CA ARG A 232 -34.81 -7.82 -27.94
C ARG A 232 -34.44 -9.01 -27.04
N ASN A 233 -34.05 -10.15 -27.63
CA ASN A 233 -33.76 -11.38 -26.89
C ASN A 233 -32.48 -11.27 -26.05
N ASN A 234 -31.44 -10.64 -26.59
CA ASN A 234 -30.19 -10.41 -25.88
C ASN A 234 -30.39 -9.46 -24.69
N TYR A 235 -31.25 -8.45 -24.87
CA TYR A 235 -31.62 -7.53 -23.79
C TYR A 235 -32.37 -8.26 -22.66
N ILE A 236 -33.37 -9.09 -22.98
CA ILE A 236 -34.13 -9.85 -21.97
C ILE A 236 -33.26 -10.87 -21.24
N HIS A 237 -32.36 -11.57 -21.95
CA HIS A 237 -31.42 -12.48 -21.31
C HIS A 237 -30.51 -11.75 -20.31
N LEU A 238 -29.97 -10.58 -20.69
CA LEU A 238 -29.15 -9.76 -19.79
C LEU A 238 -29.94 -9.24 -18.59
N LEU A 239 -31.19 -8.82 -18.81
CA LEU A 239 -32.08 -8.37 -17.75
C LEU A 239 -32.36 -9.49 -16.74
N ALA A 240 -32.70 -10.69 -17.21
CA ALA A 240 -32.93 -11.86 -16.36
C ALA A 240 -31.69 -12.24 -15.53
N CYS A 241 -30.48 -12.15 -16.11
CA CYS A 241 -29.22 -12.37 -15.38
C CYS A 241 -29.03 -11.36 -14.23
N ASN A 242 -29.39 -10.10 -14.46
CA ASN A 242 -29.28 -9.05 -13.44
C ASN A 242 -30.32 -9.21 -12.33
N CYS A 243 -31.55 -9.63 -12.67
CA CYS A 243 -32.58 -9.98 -11.70
C CYS A 243 -32.18 -11.17 -10.82
N ASN A 244 -31.62 -12.22 -11.43
CA ASN A 244 -31.10 -13.40 -10.72
C ASN A 244 -30.04 -12.99 -9.70
N ARG A 245 -29.04 -12.21 -10.15
CA ARG A 245 -27.96 -11.69 -9.30
C ARG A 245 -28.42 -10.80 -8.16
N SER A 246 -29.52 -10.08 -8.36
CA SER A 246 -30.11 -9.19 -7.37
C SER A 246 -31.04 -9.89 -6.37
N GLY A 247 -31.30 -11.18 -6.58
CA GLY A 247 -32.10 -12.02 -5.67
C GLY A 247 -33.61 -12.00 -5.95
N LEU A 248 -34.05 -11.47 -7.09
CA LEU A 248 -35.47 -11.54 -7.49
C LEU A 248 -35.82 -12.96 -7.93
N SER A 249 -36.96 -13.49 -7.50
CA SER A 249 -37.37 -14.85 -7.87
C SER A 249 -37.62 -14.99 -9.38
N SER A 250 -37.46 -16.21 -9.90
CA SER A 250 -37.70 -16.53 -11.31
C SER A 250 -39.12 -16.17 -11.73
N ASP A 251 -40.11 -16.56 -10.92
CA ASP A 251 -41.53 -16.33 -11.21
C ASP A 251 -41.90 -14.83 -11.22
N PHE A 252 -41.33 -14.06 -10.29
CA PHE A 252 -41.50 -12.61 -10.24
C PHE A 252 -40.87 -11.94 -11.47
N THR A 253 -39.62 -12.32 -11.79
CA THR A 253 -38.87 -11.77 -12.93
C THR A 253 -39.57 -12.06 -14.25
N GLN A 254 -40.05 -13.28 -14.46
CA GLN A 254 -40.81 -13.65 -15.66
C GLN A 254 -42.09 -12.83 -15.78
N SER A 255 -42.86 -12.74 -14.69
CA SER A 255 -44.12 -11.99 -14.67
C SER A 255 -43.91 -10.50 -15.01
N ARG A 256 -42.85 -9.89 -14.47
CA ARG A 256 -42.55 -8.47 -14.73
C ARG A 256 -42.00 -8.20 -16.12
N ILE A 257 -41.19 -9.10 -16.68
CA ILE A 257 -40.73 -8.96 -18.06
C ILE A 257 -41.91 -9.03 -19.04
N LEU A 258 -42.84 -9.96 -18.84
CA LEU A 258 -44.05 -10.11 -19.68
C LEU A 258 -45.00 -8.91 -19.59
N MET A 259 -45.06 -8.24 -18.43
CA MET A 259 -45.86 -7.03 -18.25
C MET A 259 -45.18 -5.77 -18.83
N THR A 260 -43.86 -5.76 -18.95
CA THR A 260 -43.08 -4.55 -19.30
C THR A 260 -42.64 -4.52 -20.76
N PHE A 261 -42.40 -5.67 -21.39
CA PHE A 261 -41.84 -5.77 -22.74
C PHE A 261 -42.73 -6.58 -23.69
N ASP A 262 -42.80 -6.16 -24.95
CA ASP A 262 -43.63 -6.77 -25.99
C ASP A 262 -42.87 -7.91 -26.71
N LEU A 263 -42.86 -9.09 -26.06
CA LEU A 263 -42.26 -10.34 -26.55
C LEU A 263 -43.20 -11.53 -26.36
N ASP A 264 -42.96 -12.58 -27.15
CA ASP A 264 -43.73 -13.81 -27.04
C ASP A 264 -43.52 -14.49 -25.69
N ALA A 265 -44.62 -14.94 -25.08
CA ALA A 265 -44.60 -15.46 -23.73
C ALA A 265 -43.73 -16.72 -23.58
N LYS A 266 -43.66 -17.56 -24.62
CA LYS A 266 -42.85 -18.79 -24.58
C LYS A 266 -41.35 -18.49 -24.66
N GLU A 267 -40.97 -17.43 -25.36
CA GLU A 267 -39.58 -17.01 -25.52
C GLU A 267 -39.02 -16.40 -24.22
N VAL A 268 -39.82 -15.60 -23.53
CA VAL A 268 -39.46 -15.05 -22.21
C VAL A 268 -39.36 -16.15 -21.16
N GLU A 269 -40.32 -17.07 -21.12
CA GLU A 269 -40.31 -18.20 -20.19
C GLU A 269 -39.07 -19.09 -20.38
N ALA A 270 -38.76 -19.46 -21.63
CA ALA A 270 -37.57 -20.26 -21.93
C ALA A 270 -36.26 -19.56 -21.54
N THR A 271 -36.18 -18.24 -21.77
CA THR A 271 -34.98 -17.44 -21.48
C THR A 271 -34.77 -17.26 -19.98
N VAL A 272 -35.80 -16.85 -19.23
CA VAL A 272 -35.70 -16.63 -17.77
C VAL A 272 -35.40 -17.94 -17.05
N LYS A 273 -36.11 -19.02 -17.41
CA LYS A 273 -35.88 -20.35 -16.84
C LYS A 273 -34.45 -20.84 -17.10
N GLY A 274 -33.97 -20.69 -18.34
CA GLY A 274 -32.60 -21.05 -18.71
C GLY A 274 -31.55 -20.30 -17.89
N VAL A 275 -31.73 -18.99 -17.68
CA VAL A 275 -30.81 -18.17 -16.89
C VAL A 275 -30.76 -18.61 -15.42
N TYR A 276 -31.91 -18.85 -14.80
CA TYR A 276 -32.00 -19.20 -13.39
C TYR A 276 -31.53 -20.64 -13.12
N GLU A 277 -31.72 -21.57 -14.06
CA GLU A 277 -31.22 -22.95 -13.94
C GLU A 277 -29.70 -23.06 -14.15
N HIS A 278 -29.10 -22.30 -15.07
CA HIS A 278 -27.67 -22.37 -15.35
C HIS A 278 -26.82 -21.50 -14.42
N ASN A 279 -27.42 -20.48 -13.78
CA ASN A 279 -26.72 -19.52 -12.94
C ASN A 279 -27.25 -19.52 -11.48
N VAL A 280 -27.63 -20.68 -10.94
CA VAL A 280 -28.13 -20.81 -9.56
C VAL A 280 -27.14 -20.28 -8.53
N SER A 281 -25.84 -20.47 -8.74
CA SER A 281 -24.78 -19.97 -7.84
C SER A 281 -24.60 -18.45 -7.89
N ASP A 282 -25.20 -17.78 -8.88
CA ASP A 282 -25.20 -16.32 -9.00
C ASP A 282 -26.41 -15.68 -8.29
N PHE A 283 -27.42 -16.46 -7.90
CA PHE A 283 -28.64 -15.93 -7.29
C PHE A 283 -28.33 -15.16 -6.00
N GLY A 284 -28.73 -13.88 -5.95
CA GLY A 284 -28.53 -13.04 -4.78
C GLY A 284 -27.06 -12.76 -4.43
N LYS A 285 -26.11 -12.93 -5.37
CA LYS A 285 -24.70 -12.53 -5.18
C LYS A 285 -24.53 -11.03 -4.92
N TYR A 286 -25.46 -10.21 -5.42
CA TYR A 286 -25.47 -8.76 -5.26
C TYR A 286 -26.86 -8.30 -4.80
N PRO A 287 -27.29 -8.66 -3.58
CA PRO A 287 -28.62 -8.29 -3.11
C PRO A 287 -28.70 -6.77 -2.96
N ASN A 288 -29.80 -6.17 -3.43
CA ASN A 288 -30.04 -4.73 -3.46
C ASN A 288 -29.13 -3.89 -4.40
N THR A 289 -28.55 -4.45 -5.46
CA THR A 289 -27.93 -3.63 -6.52
C THR A 289 -28.85 -3.41 -7.72
N PRO A 290 -29.65 -2.34 -7.74
CA PRO A 290 -29.72 -1.45 -8.88
C PRO A 290 -28.76 -0.30 -8.59
N ASN A 291 -27.56 -0.32 -9.17
CA ASN A 291 -26.60 0.76 -9.04
C ASN A 291 -27.04 1.99 -9.86
N ILE A 292 -28.18 2.56 -9.46
CA ILE A 292 -28.75 3.85 -9.89
C ILE A 292 -29.08 4.69 -8.64
N ALA A 293 -28.33 4.46 -7.57
CA ALA A 293 -27.98 5.53 -6.62
C ALA A 293 -26.61 6.15 -6.96
N GLY A 294 -26.01 5.79 -8.10
CA GLY A 294 -24.72 6.33 -8.55
C GLY A 294 -24.80 7.53 -9.50
N ILE A 295 -25.97 7.85 -10.05
CA ILE A 295 -26.12 8.93 -11.05
C ILE A 295 -27.23 9.94 -10.68
N ALA A 296 -28.23 9.56 -9.87
CA ALA A 296 -29.21 10.50 -9.32
C ALA A 296 -28.73 11.20 -8.02
N ASP A 297 -27.85 10.57 -7.23
CA ASP A 297 -27.21 11.22 -6.07
C ASP A 297 -26.10 12.20 -6.49
N PHE A 298 -25.58 12.09 -7.72
CA PHE A 298 -24.69 13.10 -8.30
C PHE A 298 -25.45 14.38 -8.72
N ALA A 299 -26.76 14.28 -8.97
CA ALA A 299 -27.62 15.42 -9.33
C ALA A 299 -28.44 15.98 -8.15
N LYS A 300 -28.68 15.19 -7.09
CA LYS A 300 -29.38 15.63 -5.87
C LYS A 300 -28.46 15.99 -4.70
N SER A 301 -27.18 15.64 -4.70
CA SER A 301 -26.21 16.17 -3.73
C SER A 301 -25.80 17.63 -4.01
N ALA A 302 -26.31 18.22 -5.10
CA ALA A 302 -26.20 19.63 -5.37
C ALA A 302 -27.23 20.49 -4.60
N ASP A 303 -28.18 19.90 -3.87
CA ASP A 303 -29.10 20.68 -3.05
C ASP A 303 -29.48 19.98 -1.74
N LEU A 304 -29.15 20.67 -0.65
CA LEU A 304 -29.68 20.60 0.71
C LEU A 304 -28.92 19.76 1.77
N THR A 305 -28.11 20.55 2.49
CA THR A 305 -27.98 20.64 3.96
C THR A 305 -27.22 19.56 4.72
N THR A 306 -26.00 19.95 5.11
CA THR A 306 -25.51 19.95 6.50
C THR A 306 -26.44 19.28 7.51
N ASP A 307 -26.06 18.10 7.99
CA ASP A 307 -26.07 17.80 9.42
C ASP A 307 -25.24 16.54 9.75
N SER A 308 -23.94 16.77 9.92
CA SER A 308 -23.16 16.22 11.03
C SER A 308 -21.81 16.90 11.01
N LEU A 309 -21.56 17.75 12.01
CA LEU A 309 -20.31 18.48 12.21
C LEU A 309 -19.15 17.51 12.47
N SER A 310 -18.53 17.01 11.41
CA SER A 310 -17.09 16.73 11.39
C SER A 310 -16.51 17.56 10.24
N PRO A 311 -15.57 18.49 10.50
CA PRO A 311 -14.93 19.23 9.42
C PRO A 311 -14.27 18.24 8.46
N ASP A 312 -14.45 18.42 7.15
CA ASP A 312 -13.61 17.73 6.18
C ASP A 312 -12.18 18.24 6.34
N VAL A 313 -11.39 17.52 7.13
CA VAL A 313 -10.05 17.91 7.55
C VAL A 313 -9.17 18.24 6.34
N LEU A 314 -9.34 17.50 5.24
CA LEU A 314 -8.59 17.70 4.00
C LEU A 314 -8.92 19.03 3.30
N MET A 315 -10.12 19.57 3.48
CA MET A 315 -10.47 20.91 2.96
C MET A 315 -9.76 22.02 3.74
N SER A 316 -9.51 21.79 5.04
CA SER A 316 -8.88 22.76 5.94
C SER A 316 -7.35 22.72 5.97
N MET A 317 -6.71 21.83 5.20
CA MET A 317 -5.27 21.67 5.22
C MET A 317 -4.55 22.93 4.71
N PRO A 318 -3.41 23.32 5.29
CA PRO A 318 -2.72 24.55 4.94
C PRO A 318 -2.27 24.57 3.47
N HIS A 319 -2.30 25.77 2.91
CA HIS A 319 -1.71 26.09 1.62
C HIS A 319 -0.24 26.47 1.76
N ILE A 320 0.48 26.49 0.64
CA ILE A 320 1.80 27.11 0.59
C ILE A 320 1.60 28.64 0.61
N PRO A 321 2.29 29.41 1.48
CA PRO A 321 2.12 30.86 1.56
C PRO A 321 2.49 31.58 0.25
N ASP A 322 1.76 32.66 -0.09
CA ASP A 322 2.03 33.49 -1.29
C ASP A 322 3.46 34.02 -1.35
N TRP A 323 4.01 34.37 -0.19
CA TRP A 323 5.39 34.85 -0.06
C TRP A 323 6.41 33.87 -0.66
N VAL A 324 6.17 32.55 -0.58
CA VAL A 324 7.04 31.56 -1.22
C VAL A 324 7.05 31.78 -2.73
N TYR A 325 5.87 31.90 -3.35
CA TYR A 325 5.72 32.09 -4.79
C TYR A 325 6.35 33.39 -5.32
N GLU A 326 6.28 34.46 -4.53
CA GLU A 326 6.90 35.74 -4.86
C GLU A 326 8.43 35.64 -4.95
N ASN A 327 9.02 34.76 -4.14
CA ASN A 327 10.47 34.63 -3.97
C ASN A 327 11.06 33.37 -4.65
N LEU A 328 10.28 32.61 -5.42
CA LEU A 328 10.77 31.45 -6.16
C LEU A 328 11.84 31.83 -7.22
N PRO A 329 12.80 30.93 -7.51
CA PRO A 329 13.64 30.98 -8.70
C PRO A 329 12.84 31.01 -10.01
N ALA A 330 13.42 31.51 -11.10
CA ALA A 330 12.67 31.88 -12.30
C ALA A 330 11.85 30.73 -12.91
N ILE A 331 12.47 29.54 -13.08
CA ILE A 331 11.80 28.35 -13.64
C ILE A 331 10.57 27.96 -12.81
N LEU A 332 10.72 27.92 -11.48
CA LEU A 332 9.64 27.56 -10.56
C LEU A 332 8.56 28.63 -10.51
N LYS A 333 8.95 29.92 -10.49
CA LYS A 333 8.03 31.06 -10.48
C LYS A 333 7.15 31.11 -11.73
N LYS A 334 7.77 31.01 -12.92
CA LYS A 334 7.06 30.94 -14.21
C LYS A 334 6.17 29.71 -14.32
N GLY A 335 6.62 28.56 -13.81
CA GLY A 335 5.84 27.33 -13.78
C GLY A 335 4.61 27.45 -12.89
N SER A 336 4.77 27.98 -11.67
CA SER A 336 3.67 28.15 -10.71
C SER A 336 2.66 29.21 -11.15
N ALA A 337 3.09 30.26 -11.84
CA ALA A 337 2.20 31.31 -12.37
C ALA A 337 1.13 30.75 -13.34
N ALA A 338 1.40 29.61 -13.99
CA ALA A 338 0.41 28.95 -14.86
C ALA A 338 -0.85 28.46 -14.12
N PHE A 339 -0.84 28.45 -12.78
CA PHE A 339 -1.94 27.99 -11.93
C PHE A 339 -2.37 29.03 -10.89
N GLU A 340 -2.09 30.32 -11.11
CA GLU A 340 -2.39 31.39 -10.14
C GLU A 340 -3.86 31.45 -9.72
N ASP A 341 -4.78 31.20 -10.66
CA ASP A 341 -6.23 31.16 -10.40
C ASP A 341 -6.70 29.93 -9.61
N GLU A 342 -5.81 28.95 -9.39
CA GLU A 342 -6.14 27.67 -8.76
C GLU A 342 -5.11 27.31 -7.67
N PRO A 343 -5.21 27.91 -6.46
CA PRO A 343 -4.19 27.78 -5.42
C PRO A 343 -3.77 26.35 -5.07
N ARG A 344 -4.71 25.40 -5.00
CA ARG A 344 -4.38 23.98 -4.78
C ARG A 344 -3.59 23.37 -5.93
N LYS A 345 -3.92 23.70 -7.18
CA LYS A 345 -3.16 23.24 -8.35
C LYS A 345 -1.76 23.85 -8.36
N ARG A 346 -1.64 25.12 -7.94
CA ARG A 346 -0.35 25.81 -7.78
C ARG A 346 0.54 25.12 -6.74
N ASP A 347 -0.02 24.74 -5.60
CA ASP A 347 0.69 24.02 -4.53
C ASP A 347 1.12 22.61 -4.98
N VAL A 348 0.23 21.89 -5.66
CA VAL A 348 0.55 20.58 -6.26
C VAL A 348 1.66 20.71 -7.29
N PHE A 349 1.57 21.69 -8.19
CA PHE A 349 2.61 21.94 -9.17
C PHE A 349 3.95 22.20 -8.49
N LEU A 350 4.02 23.15 -7.55
CA LEU A 350 5.28 23.52 -6.90
C LEU A 350 5.90 22.32 -6.18
N THR A 351 5.10 21.57 -5.41
CA THR A 351 5.56 20.38 -4.69
C THR A 351 6.09 19.31 -5.63
N CYS A 352 5.41 19.05 -6.75
CA CYS A 352 5.90 18.12 -7.76
C CYS A 352 7.14 18.66 -8.48
N ALA A 353 7.18 19.95 -8.82
CA ALA A 353 8.24 20.57 -9.59
C ALA A 353 9.57 20.57 -8.82
N ILE A 354 9.58 20.91 -7.53
CA ILE A 354 10.81 20.81 -6.71
C ILE A 354 11.31 19.36 -6.64
N THR A 355 10.40 18.38 -6.58
CA THR A 355 10.77 16.96 -6.59
C THR A 355 11.37 16.54 -7.92
N ILE A 356 10.77 16.91 -9.05
CA ILE A 356 11.31 16.60 -10.38
C ILE A 356 12.66 17.29 -10.59
N LEU A 357 12.74 18.60 -10.35
CA LEU A 357 13.97 19.35 -10.55
C LEU A 357 15.10 18.86 -9.65
N SER A 358 14.82 18.35 -8.44
CA SER A 358 15.86 17.76 -7.58
C SER A 358 16.63 16.60 -8.23
N GLY A 359 16.06 15.93 -9.23
CA GLY A 359 16.72 14.88 -10.04
C GLY A 359 17.38 15.40 -11.32
N CYS A 360 17.35 16.71 -11.57
CA CYS A 360 17.91 17.38 -12.75
C CYS A 360 19.06 18.34 -12.39
N LEU A 361 19.68 18.17 -11.21
CA LEU A 361 20.76 19.02 -10.71
C LEU A 361 22.09 18.24 -10.62
N PRO A 362 22.68 17.80 -11.76
CA PRO A 362 23.96 17.10 -11.74
C PRO A 362 25.04 17.97 -11.09
N GLY A 363 25.97 17.36 -10.36
CA GLY A 363 27.09 18.09 -9.75
C GLY A 363 26.75 18.99 -8.56
N VAL A 364 25.48 19.04 -8.11
CA VAL A 364 25.09 19.80 -6.91
C VAL A 364 25.18 18.93 -5.65
N SER A 365 25.89 19.41 -4.64
CA SER A 365 26.03 18.74 -3.33
C SER A 365 26.06 19.74 -2.18
N GLY A 366 25.94 19.25 -0.94
CA GLY A 366 26.08 20.04 0.27
C GLY A 366 26.52 19.16 1.44
N ILE A 367 26.87 19.77 2.57
CA ILE A 367 27.26 19.04 3.79
C ILE A 367 26.17 19.21 4.86
N TYR A 368 25.64 18.09 5.37
CA TYR A 368 24.63 18.04 6.42
C TYR A 368 25.03 16.97 7.44
N HIS A 369 25.12 17.31 8.73
CA HIS A 369 25.66 16.42 9.77
C HIS A 369 27.04 15.80 9.45
N GLN A 370 27.93 16.57 8.81
CA GLN A 370 29.26 16.11 8.34
C GLN A 370 29.23 15.10 7.19
N ASP A 371 28.05 14.70 6.73
CA ASP A 371 27.87 13.84 5.57
C ASP A 371 27.61 14.68 4.32
N ARG A 372 28.12 14.21 3.18
CA ARG A 372 27.79 14.79 1.88
C ARG A 372 26.40 14.32 1.46
N VAL A 373 25.56 15.27 1.08
CA VAL A 373 24.19 15.02 0.62
C VAL A 373 23.93 15.68 -0.74
N TYR A 374 22.93 15.15 -1.45
CA TYR A 374 22.50 15.61 -2.77
C TYR A 374 21.06 16.14 -2.71
N PRO A 375 20.59 16.95 -3.68
CA PRO A 375 19.33 17.69 -3.56
C PRO A 375 18.07 16.81 -3.65
N ASN A 376 18.19 15.52 -3.94
CA ASN A 376 17.06 14.63 -4.27
C ASN A 376 15.95 14.56 -3.20
N LEU A 377 14.71 14.74 -3.64
CA LEU A 377 13.50 14.79 -2.81
C LEU A 377 12.51 13.67 -3.17
N PHE A 378 11.68 13.29 -2.20
CA PHE A 378 10.48 12.46 -2.42
C PHE A 378 9.22 13.25 -2.08
N SER A 379 8.18 13.17 -2.91
CA SER A 379 6.87 13.78 -2.64
C SER A 379 5.71 12.85 -2.97
N PHE A 380 4.64 12.95 -2.18
CA PHE A 380 3.40 12.22 -2.39
C PHE A 380 2.19 13.17 -2.28
N ILE A 381 1.56 13.44 -3.41
CA ILE A 381 0.32 14.22 -3.49
C ILE A 381 -0.88 13.30 -3.26
N ILE A 382 -1.71 13.64 -2.28
CA ILE A 382 -2.85 12.82 -1.87
C ILE A 382 -4.13 13.64 -2.03
N ALA A 383 -4.96 13.23 -2.98
CA ALA A 383 -6.25 13.87 -3.20
C ALA A 383 -7.27 12.89 -3.81
N PRO A 384 -8.57 13.05 -3.50
CA PRO A 384 -9.64 12.34 -4.21
C PRO A 384 -9.54 12.46 -5.73
N ALA A 385 -10.24 11.59 -6.46
CA ALA A 385 -10.35 11.70 -7.91
C ALA A 385 -10.88 13.09 -8.32
N ALA A 386 -10.45 13.59 -9.48
CA ALA A 386 -10.82 14.90 -10.04
C ALA A 386 -10.41 16.16 -9.24
N ASN A 387 -9.66 16.06 -8.14
CA ASN A 387 -9.24 17.22 -7.32
C ASN A 387 -7.94 17.91 -7.78
N GLY A 388 -7.58 17.82 -9.07
CA GLY A 388 -6.42 18.58 -9.59
C GLY A 388 -5.03 17.94 -9.42
N LYS A 389 -4.94 16.70 -8.91
CA LYS A 389 -3.66 15.93 -8.86
C LYS A 389 -3.00 15.73 -10.22
N GLY A 390 -3.77 15.77 -11.31
CA GLY A 390 -3.29 15.64 -12.68
C GLY A 390 -2.31 16.75 -13.12
N VAL A 391 -2.16 17.81 -12.33
CA VAL A 391 -1.14 18.86 -12.54
C VAL A 391 0.28 18.31 -12.44
N LEU A 392 0.50 17.19 -11.74
CA LEU A 392 1.79 16.49 -11.69
C LEU A 392 2.40 16.26 -13.08
N LYS A 393 1.57 15.98 -14.10
CA LYS A 393 2.05 15.80 -15.48
C LYS A 393 2.80 17.03 -16.02
N ASN A 394 2.42 18.22 -15.59
CA ASN A 394 3.04 19.47 -16.01
C ASN A 394 4.40 19.67 -15.34
N ALA A 395 4.52 19.29 -14.07
CA ALA A 395 5.82 19.25 -13.39
C ALA A 395 6.77 18.21 -14.02
N LYS A 396 6.24 17.04 -14.42
CA LYS A 396 7.01 16.00 -15.13
C LYS A 396 7.64 16.55 -16.41
N ARG A 397 6.90 17.37 -17.17
CA ARG A 397 7.37 17.97 -18.43
C ARG A 397 8.63 18.82 -18.28
N LEU A 398 8.90 19.38 -17.10
CA LEU A 398 10.11 20.17 -16.85
C LEU A 398 11.39 19.41 -17.19
N ALA A 399 11.42 18.08 -17.01
CA ALA A 399 12.60 17.27 -17.28
C ALA A 399 12.60 16.59 -18.67
N ASP A 400 11.56 16.77 -19.50
CA ASP A 400 11.39 16.01 -20.75
C ASP A 400 12.53 16.26 -21.75
N LYS A 401 12.97 17.51 -21.93
CA LYS A 401 14.06 17.85 -22.87
C LYS A 401 15.39 17.26 -22.43
N TYR A 402 15.68 17.33 -21.14
CA TYR A 402 16.89 16.72 -20.58
C TYR A 402 16.84 15.18 -20.70
N HIS A 403 15.68 14.57 -20.44
CA HIS A 403 15.47 13.14 -20.64
C HIS A 403 15.64 12.72 -22.10
N ASN A 404 15.04 13.47 -23.04
CA ASN A 404 15.10 13.17 -24.47
C ASN A 404 16.52 13.26 -25.01
N LYS A 405 17.28 14.28 -24.61
CA LYS A 405 18.70 14.41 -24.97
C LYS A 405 19.50 13.17 -24.56
N LEU A 406 19.39 12.73 -23.31
CA LEU A 406 20.13 11.56 -22.81
C LEU A 406 19.70 10.26 -23.50
N ASN A 407 18.40 10.10 -23.76
CA ASN A 407 17.88 8.96 -24.51
C ASN A 407 18.40 8.94 -25.95
N GLU A 408 18.41 10.07 -26.64
CA GLU A 408 18.87 10.19 -28.02
C GLU A 408 20.38 9.92 -28.12
N GLN A 409 21.17 10.47 -27.20
CA GLN A 409 22.60 10.17 -27.07
C GLN A 409 22.84 8.67 -26.83
N SER A 410 22.11 8.05 -25.90
CA SER A 410 22.24 6.62 -25.62
C SER A 410 21.84 5.74 -26.81
N LYS A 411 20.80 6.14 -27.57
CA LYS A 411 20.40 5.46 -28.80
C LYS A 411 21.48 5.56 -29.88
N ALA A 412 22.10 6.73 -30.04
CA ALA A 412 23.18 6.93 -31.02
C ALA A 412 24.41 6.07 -30.67
N ILE A 413 24.88 6.11 -29.41
CA ILE A 413 26.01 5.30 -28.94
C ILE A 413 25.70 3.80 -29.10
N ARG A 414 24.48 3.37 -28.81
CA ARG A 414 24.05 1.98 -29.01
C ARG A 414 24.05 1.57 -30.48
N ALA A 415 23.61 2.44 -31.39
CA ALA A 415 23.64 2.15 -32.83
C ALA A 415 25.08 2.00 -33.35
N GLU A 416 26.02 2.82 -32.85
CA GLU A 416 27.45 2.69 -33.14
C GLU A 416 28.00 1.35 -32.63
N TYR A 417 27.70 0.99 -31.38
CA TYR A 417 28.06 -0.31 -30.80
C TYR A 417 27.50 -1.50 -31.60
N GLU A 418 26.24 -1.46 -32.03
CA GLU A 418 25.63 -2.55 -32.80
C GLU A 418 26.31 -2.72 -34.17
N ALA A 419 26.73 -1.61 -34.80
CA ALA A 419 27.52 -1.63 -36.04
C ALA A 419 28.93 -2.20 -35.81
N GLU A 420 29.60 -1.82 -34.72
CA GLU A 420 30.91 -2.38 -34.34
C GLU A 420 30.83 -3.86 -34.00
N LEU A 421 29.81 -4.29 -33.26
CA LEU A 421 29.58 -5.69 -32.92
C LEU A 421 29.34 -6.54 -34.17
N LEU A 422 28.65 -6.00 -35.19
CA LEU A 422 28.49 -6.66 -36.47
C LEU A 422 29.83 -6.80 -37.22
N ARG A 423 30.65 -5.73 -37.24
CA ARG A 423 32.01 -5.77 -37.82
C ARG A 423 32.88 -6.79 -37.10
N TYR A 424 32.87 -6.79 -35.77
CA TYR A 424 33.56 -7.76 -34.91
C TYR A 424 33.16 -9.20 -35.28
N LYS A 425 31.85 -9.51 -35.31
CA LYS A 425 31.34 -10.85 -35.68
C LYS A 425 31.78 -11.26 -37.09
N ALA A 426 31.76 -10.33 -38.05
CA ALA A 426 32.20 -10.59 -39.42
C ALA A 426 33.71 -10.84 -39.53
N THR A 427 34.53 -10.15 -38.74
CA THR A 427 35.98 -10.38 -38.64
C THR A 427 36.26 -11.74 -37.99
N CYS A 428 35.58 -12.06 -36.88
CA CYS A 428 35.75 -13.34 -36.20
C CYS A 428 35.38 -14.54 -37.07
N ALA A 429 34.38 -14.40 -37.95
CA ALA A 429 34.00 -15.45 -38.90
C ALA A 429 35.05 -15.70 -40.01
N LYS A 430 35.99 -14.77 -40.22
CA LYS A 430 37.05 -14.85 -41.24
C LYS A 430 38.41 -15.26 -40.68
N LEU A 431 38.54 -15.40 -39.36
CA LEU A 431 39.79 -15.77 -38.71
C LEU A 431 40.23 -17.19 -39.11
N LYS A 432 41.52 -17.34 -39.41
CA LYS A 432 42.13 -18.67 -39.54
C LYS A 432 42.35 -19.29 -38.16
N LYS A 433 42.58 -20.61 -38.12
CA LYS A 433 42.63 -21.42 -36.89
C LYS A 433 43.69 -20.97 -35.86
N ASP A 434 44.66 -20.17 -36.29
CA ASP A 434 45.79 -19.69 -35.48
C ASP A 434 45.82 -18.15 -35.32
N GLU A 435 44.77 -17.44 -35.75
CA GLU A 435 44.66 -15.99 -35.60
C GLU A 435 43.82 -15.65 -34.36
N GLU A 436 44.34 -14.76 -33.50
CA GLU A 436 43.59 -14.28 -32.33
C GLU A 436 42.43 -13.38 -32.75
N PRO A 437 41.25 -13.52 -32.13
CA PRO A 437 40.13 -12.64 -32.40
C PRO A 437 40.45 -11.21 -31.95
N PRO A 438 39.93 -10.20 -32.68
CA PRO A 438 39.99 -8.81 -32.21
C PRO A 438 39.30 -8.68 -30.85
N GLU A 439 39.50 -7.55 -30.18
CA GLU A 439 38.80 -7.28 -28.93
C GLU A 439 37.29 -7.13 -29.17
N LYS A 440 36.47 -7.76 -28.31
CA LYS A 440 35.02 -7.66 -28.41
C LYS A 440 34.61 -6.25 -27.95
N PRO A 441 33.81 -5.50 -28.73
CA PRO A 441 33.34 -4.20 -28.29
C PRO A 441 32.51 -4.35 -27.00
N GLU A 442 32.69 -3.41 -26.07
CA GLU A 442 31.96 -3.36 -24.80
C GLU A 442 30.57 -2.76 -25.00
N GLU A 443 29.56 -3.35 -24.35
CA GLU A 443 28.18 -2.86 -24.46
C GLU A 443 28.06 -1.51 -23.71
N PRO A 444 27.60 -0.43 -24.37
CA PRO A 444 27.48 0.87 -23.74
C PRO A 444 26.30 0.92 -22.75
N LEU A 445 26.45 1.71 -21.69
CA LEU A 445 25.36 1.99 -20.75
C LEU A 445 24.25 2.80 -21.44
N PHE A 446 23.00 2.52 -21.07
CA PHE A 446 21.85 3.26 -21.60
C PHE A 446 21.33 4.26 -20.57
N LYS A 447 21.70 5.54 -20.74
CA LYS A 447 21.34 6.63 -19.84
C LYS A 447 19.96 7.20 -20.13
N ARG A 448 19.18 7.45 -19.08
CA ARG A 448 17.86 8.11 -19.12
C ARG A 448 17.47 8.65 -17.75
N ILE A 449 16.82 9.81 -17.68
CA ILE A 449 16.42 10.35 -16.36
C ILE A 449 15.23 9.60 -15.75
N PHE A 450 14.15 9.45 -16.51
CA PHE A 450 12.94 8.81 -16.01
C PHE A 450 13.07 7.29 -15.95
N ILE A 451 12.76 6.75 -14.77
CA ILE A 451 12.61 5.33 -14.48
C ILE A 451 11.10 5.03 -14.43
N PRO A 452 10.58 4.14 -15.29
CA PRO A 452 9.16 3.78 -15.28
C PRO A 452 8.76 3.09 -13.97
N GLY A 453 7.66 3.50 -13.35
CA GLY A 453 7.20 2.95 -12.08
C GLY A 453 6.67 1.50 -12.15
N ASN A 454 6.41 0.97 -13.34
CA ASN A 454 5.98 -0.41 -13.56
C ASN A 454 7.15 -1.39 -13.85
N THR A 455 8.38 -0.95 -13.59
CA THR A 455 9.60 -1.75 -13.78
C THR A 455 9.74 -2.76 -12.63
N SER A 456 10.54 -3.82 -12.78
CA SER A 456 10.91 -4.70 -11.65
C SER A 456 12.08 -4.13 -10.85
N GLN A 457 12.20 -4.48 -9.57
CA GLN A 457 13.25 -3.96 -8.68
C GLN A 457 14.66 -4.11 -9.29
N ALA A 458 14.93 -5.29 -9.86
CA ALA A 458 16.18 -5.59 -10.55
C ALA A 458 16.44 -4.64 -11.73
N MET A 459 15.43 -4.36 -12.55
CA MET A 459 15.58 -3.45 -13.67
C MET A 459 15.72 -2.00 -13.22
N VAL A 460 15.08 -1.59 -12.11
CA VAL A 460 15.29 -0.26 -11.51
C VAL A 460 16.73 -0.09 -11.05
N ILE A 461 17.30 -1.07 -10.32
CA ILE A 461 18.72 -1.04 -9.92
C ILE A 461 19.64 -0.92 -11.14
N LYS A 462 19.37 -1.68 -12.19
CA LYS A 462 20.13 -1.60 -13.44
C LYS A 462 20.04 -0.19 -14.05
N MET A 463 18.83 0.37 -14.16
CA MET A 463 18.65 1.73 -14.71
C MET A 463 19.37 2.79 -13.87
N ILE A 464 19.31 2.70 -12.54
CA ILE A 464 20.04 3.61 -11.65
C ILE A 464 21.54 3.49 -11.88
N ASN A 465 22.06 2.27 -11.99
CA ASN A 465 23.48 2.03 -12.27
C ASN A 465 23.90 2.56 -13.65
N ASP A 466 23.10 2.29 -14.69
CA ASP A 466 23.34 2.79 -16.04
C ASP A 466 23.37 4.34 -16.08
N ASN A 467 22.68 4.99 -15.13
CA ASN A 467 22.58 6.44 -14.94
C ASN A 467 23.58 7.03 -13.92
N ASP A 468 24.70 6.36 -13.66
CA ASP A 468 25.71 6.81 -12.68
C ASP A 468 25.14 7.06 -11.27
N GLY A 469 24.16 6.23 -10.87
CA GLY A 469 23.50 6.33 -9.58
C GLY A 469 22.28 7.25 -9.54
N SER A 470 21.86 7.86 -10.65
CA SER A 470 20.77 8.87 -10.66
C SER A 470 19.46 8.38 -11.29
N GLY A 471 18.33 9.03 -10.93
CA GLY A 471 17.06 8.79 -11.62
C GLY A 471 15.86 9.50 -11.03
N ILE A 472 14.77 9.55 -11.81
CA ILE A 472 13.48 10.11 -11.40
C ILE A 472 12.39 9.06 -11.60
N ILE A 473 11.67 8.74 -10.54
CA ILE A 473 10.44 7.96 -10.60
C ILE A 473 9.27 8.94 -10.48
N CYS A 474 8.39 8.98 -11.48
CA CYS A 474 7.30 9.96 -11.53
C CYS A 474 6.01 9.34 -12.06
N GLU A 475 5.06 9.08 -11.15
CA GLU A 475 3.81 8.37 -11.42
C GLU A 475 2.59 9.17 -10.91
N THR A 476 1.62 9.37 -11.80
CA THR A 476 0.36 10.06 -11.49
C THR A 476 -0.61 9.20 -10.70
N GLU A 477 -0.39 7.89 -10.68
CA GLU A 477 -1.21 6.93 -9.93
C GLU A 477 -0.29 6.01 -9.14
N ALA A 478 -0.31 6.19 -7.82
CA ALA A 478 0.38 5.36 -6.84
C ALA A 478 0.21 3.84 -7.08
N ASP A 479 -0.99 3.42 -7.49
CA ASP A 479 -1.27 2.01 -7.78
C ASP A 479 -0.48 1.45 -8.98
N THR A 480 0.00 2.28 -9.91
CA THR A 480 0.82 1.82 -11.06
C THR A 480 2.12 1.17 -10.59
N MET A 481 2.70 1.67 -9.50
CA MET A 481 3.88 1.04 -8.88
C MET A 481 3.53 -0.13 -7.97
N ALA A 482 2.37 -0.08 -7.30
CA ALA A 482 1.90 -1.20 -6.47
C ALA A 482 1.46 -2.41 -7.32
N GLY A 483 1.04 -2.18 -8.57
CA GLY A 483 0.54 -3.18 -9.50
C GLY A 483 1.60 -3.89 -10.33
N ALA A 484 2.87 -3.46 -10.27
CA ALA A 484 4.00 -4.15 -10.90
C ALA A 484 4.27 -5.47 -10.16
N HIS A 485 3.48 -6.50 -10.43
CA HIS A 485 3.37 -7.76 -9.68
C HIS A 485 2.97 -7.57 -8.20
N LYS A 486 1.98 -8.34 -7.72
CA LYS A 486 1.39 -8.25 -6.37
C LYS A 486 2.38 -8.44 -5.18
N GLN A 487 3.69 -8.55 -5.44
CA GLN A 487 4.76 -8.84 -4.50
C GLN A 487 5.88 -7.76 -4.42
N ASP A 488 5.92 -6.74 -5.28
CA ASP A 488 7.18 -5.95 -5.44
C ASP A 488 7.30 -4.64 -4.66
N TRP A 489 6.24 -4.07 -4.06
CA TRP A 489 6.44 -2.81 -3.33
C TRP A 489 7.30 -2.97 -2.06
N GLY A 490 7.18 -4.10 -1.36
CA GLY A 490 8.07 -4.46 -0.26
C GLY A 490 9.55 -4.53 -0.69
N ASN A 491 9.82 -4.85 -1.96
CA ASN A 491 11.16 -4.92 -2.54
C ASN A 491 11.73 -3.52 -2.89
N TYR A 492 10.89 -2.50 -3.10
CA TYR A 492 11.37 -1.14 -3.39
C TYR A 492 11.79 -0.34 -2.17
N SER A 493 11.15 -0.58 -1.02
CA SER A 493 11.39 0.18 0.22
C SER A 493 12.87 0.24 0.63
N PRO A 494 13.65 -0.86 0.63
CA PRO A 494 15.08 -0.81 0.93
C PRO A 494 15.85 0.16 0.02
N ILE A 495 15.65 0.08 -1.29
CA ILE A 495 16.34 0.95 -2.26
C ILE A 495 15.96 2.41 -2.04
N MET A 496 14.68 2.71 -1.81
CA MET A 496 14.22 4.08 -1.55
C MET A 496 14.82 4.64 -0.26
N ARG A 497 14.87 3.84 0.81
CA ARG A 497 15.46 4.24 2.09
C ARG A 497 16.95 4.53 1.96
N SER A 498 17.70 3.66 1.29
CA SER A 498 19.13 3.85 1.03
C SER A 498 19.37 5.04 0.09
N SER A 499 18.57 5.18 -0.97
CA SER A 499 18.65 6.32 -1.92
C SER A 499 18.39 7.66 -1.26
N PHE A 500 17.47 7.71 -0.28
CA PHE A 500 17.21 8.94 0.44
C PHE A 500 18.41 9.38 1.29
N HIS A 501 19.27 8.46 1.75
CA HIS A 501 20.52 8.79 2.45
C HIS A 501 21.77 8.73 1.59
N HIS A 502 21.63 8.38 0.32
CA HIS A 502 22.74 8.11 -0.59
C HIS A 502 23.66 7.00 -0.06
N GLU A 503 23.08 6.04 0.66
CA GLU A 503 23.77 4.85 1.14
C GLU A 503 24.00 3.87 -0.01
N LYS A 504 25.17 3.22 0.02
CA LYS A 504 25.55 2.22 -0.98
C LYS A 504 24.50 1.13 -1.11
N VAL A 505 24.12 0.83 -2.35
CA VAL A 505 23.23 -0.29 -2.69
C VAL A 505 24.03 -1.33 -3.45
N SER A 506 24.22 -2.51 -2.85
CA SER A 506 24.88 -3.66 -3.48
C SER A 506 23.87 -4.78 -3.75
N VAL A 507 23.84 -5.29 -4.98
CA VAL A 507 22.99 -6.40 -5.39
C VAL A 507 23.79 -7.42 -6.17
N SER A 508 23.73 -8.68 -5.73
CA SER A 508 24.36 -9.82 -6.40
C SER A 508 23.30 -10.67 -7.08
N ARG A 509 23.51 -11.03 -8.36
CA ARG A 509 22.61 -11.91 -9.10
C ARG A 509 23.26 -13.27 -9.34
N LYS A 510 22.50 -14.33 -9.03
CA LYS A 510 22.89 -15.72 -9.26
C LYS A 510 23.04 -16.05 -10.75
N THR A 511 22.30 -15.37 -11.62
CA THR A 511 22.38 -15.50 -13.08
C THR A 511 23.44 -14.53 -13.62
N GLY A 512 24.51 -15.04 -14.23
CA GLY A 512 25.56 -14.22 -14.83
C GLY A 512 26.70 -13.80 -13.89
N ASN A 513 26.59 -14.08 -12.58
CA ASN A 513 27.60 -13.70 -11.56
C ASN A 513 27.87 -12.19 -11.51
N GLU A 514 26.87 -11.37 -11.87
CA GLU A 514 26.95 -9.92 -11.87
C GLU A 514 26.70 -9.37 -10.47
N VAL A 515 27.64 -8.55 -10.00
CA VAL A 515 27.52 -7.74 -8.78
C VAL A 515 27.39 -6.29 -9.22
N LEU A 516 26.24 -5.68 -8.94
CA LEU A 516 26.00 -4.26 -9.16
C LEU A 516 26.16 -3.52 -7.84
N GLU A 517 26.99 -2.48 -7.83
CA GLU A 517 27.21 -1.62 -6.67
C GLU A 517 27.01 -0.16 -7.03
N ILE A 518 25.96 0.44 -6.50
CA ILE A 518 25.68 1.87 -6.65
C ILE A 518 26.19 2.54 -5.37
N GLN A 519 27.27 3.32 -5.48
CA GLN A 519 27.91 3.93 -4.31
C GLN A 519 27.04 5.02 -3.67
N GLU A 520 26.44 5.88 -4.49
CA GLU A 520 25.67 7.04 -4.06
C GLU A 520 24.36 7.14 -4.87
N PRO A 521 23.32 6.36 -4.55
CA PRO A 521 22.05 6.47 -5.24
C PRO A 521 21.38 7.83 -5.00
N LYS A 522 21.06 8.52 -6.09
CA LYS A 522 20.50 9.88 -6.21
C LYS A 522 19.16 9.81 -6.94
N ILE A 523 18.16 9.24 -6.27
CA ILE A 523 16.81 9.06 -6.82
C ILE A 523 15.88 10.17 -6.33
N SER A 524 15.07 10.74 -7.21
CA SER A 524 13.93 11.59 -6.84
C SER A 524 12.61 10.88 -7.16
N ILE A 525 11.62 10.99 -6.28
CA ILE A 525 10.37 10.21 -6.38
C ILE A 525 9.17 11.13 -6.23
N CYS A 526 8.38 11.29 -7.30
CA CYS A 526 7.19 12.14 -7.34
C CYS A 526 5.94 11.31 -7.62
N LEU A 527 5.09 11.13 -6.61
CA LEU A 527 3.89 10.31 -6.70
C LEU A 527 2.62 11.13 -6.50
N SER A 528 1.53 10.72 -7.15
CA SER A 528 0.19 11.13 -6.73
C SER A 528 -0.76 9.94 -6.58
N GLY A 529 -1.70 10.06 -5.66
CA GLY A 529 -2.65 8.99 -5.37
C GLY A 529 -3.88 9.49 -4.61
N THR A 530 -4.84 8.58 -4.45
CA THR A 530 -5.98 8.78 -3.56
C THR A 530 -5.64 8.34 -2.14
N PRO A 531 -6.35 8.84 -1.11
CA PRO A 531 -6.21 8.36 0.26
C PRO A 531 -6.10 6.84 0.39
N ALA A 532 -7.00 6.09 -0.26
CA ALA A 532 -7.05 4.63 -0.21
C ALA A 532 -5.84 3.91 -0.82
N GLN A 533 -5.04 4.60 -1.64
CA GLN A 533 -3.83 4.05 -2.25
C GLN A 533 -2.59 4.21 -1.35
N VAL A 534 -2.65 5.13 -0.36
CA VAL A 534 -1.49 5.41 0.50
C VAL A 534 -1.08 4.20 1.34
N PRO A 535 -1.99 3.49 2.06
CA PRO A 535 -1.59 2.33 2.86
C PRO A 535 -1.01 1.17 2.03
N ARG A 536 -1.31 1.11 0.72
CA ARG A 536 -0.75 0.08 -0.18
C ARG A 536 0.72 0.34 -0.53
N LEU A 537 1.14 1.60 -0.50
CA LEU A 537 2.53 2.01 -0.73
C LEU A 537 3.29 2.28 0.57
N ILE A 538 2.61 2.67 1.63
CA ILE A 538 3.26 2.96 2.91
C ILE A 538 2.47 2.21 3.96
N GLY A 539 2.91 0.98 4.22
CA GLY A 539 2.20 0.03 5.08
C GLY A 539 2.21 0.45 6.55
N SER A 540 3.23 1.20 6.98
CA SER A 540 3.30 1.78 8.31
C SER A 540 3.98 3.15 8.28
N ALA A 541 3.55 4.05 9.17
CA ALA A 541 4.24 5.32 9.38
C ALA A 541 5.59 5.16 10.11
N GLU A 542 5.82 3.99 10.72
CA GLU A 542 6.95 3.69 11.60
C GLU A 542 8.08 2.90 10.90
N ASP A 543 7.88 2.43 9.66
CA ASP A 543 8.86 1.64 8.89
C ASP A 543 10.07 2.44 8.36
N GLY A 544 10.09 3.73 8.69
CA GLY A 544 11.08 4.72 8.29
C GLY A 544 10.91 5.28 6.88
N LEU A 545 10.20 4.62 5.96
CA LEU A 545 10.00 5.12 4.60
C LEU A 545 9.07 6.33 4.59
N PHE A 546 8.00 6.30 5.39
CA PHE A 546 7.02 7.38 5.51
C PHE A 546 7.66 8.76 5.69
N SER A 547 8.53 8.91 6.68
CA SER A 547 9.17 10.19 7.05
C SER A 547 10.05 10.81 5.96
N ARG A 548 10.37 10.06 4.89
CA ARG A 548 11.20 10.52 3.77
C ARG A 548 10.40 11.25 2.69
N PHE A 549 9.07 11.19 2.74
CA PHE A 549 8.19 11.86 1.78
C PHE A 549 7.70 13.23 2.28
N MET A 550 7.70 14.20 1.37
CA MET A 550 6.90 15.41 1.48
C MET A 550 5.46 15.09 1.10
N PHE A 551 4.57 15.07 2.10
CA PHE A 551 3.14 14.87 1.85
C PHE A 551 2.45 16.19 1.54
N TYR A 552 1.52 16.16 0.59
CA TYR A 552 0.58 17.25 0.37
C TYR A 552 -0.82 16.64 0.15
N ALA A 553 -1.62 16.63 1.20
CA ALA A 553 -2.93 16.01 1.27
C ALA A 553 -4.03 17.08 1.30
N PHE A 554 -4.99 17.02 0.38
CA PHE A 554 -6.06 18.02 0.31
C PHE A 554 -7.34 17.51 -0.34
N ARG A 555 -8.41 18.28 -0.15
CA ARG A 555 -9.66 18.17 -0.89
C ARG A 555 -10.11 19.56 -1.33
N SER A 556 -10.60 19.64 -2.56
CA SER A 556 -11.23 20.86 -3.09
C SER A 556 -12.75 20.64 -3.20
N PRO A 557 -13.56 21.71 -3.16
CA PRO A 557 -14.97 21.64 -3.55
C PRO A 557 -15.13 21.02 -4.94
N ILE A 558 -16.17 20.20 -5.11
CA ILE A 558 -16.48 19.58 -6.40
C ILE A 558 -17.33 20.58 -7.18
N GLU A 559 -16.67 21.34 -8.06
CA GLU A 559 -17.31 22.35 -8.89
C GLU A 559 -16.95 22.11 -10.35
N TRP A 560 -17.94 22.25 -11.24
CA TRP A 560 -17.69 22.22 -12.68
C TRP A 560 -16.90 23.47 -13.07
N LYS A 561 -15.68 23.26 -13.56
CA LYS A 561 -14.89 24.32 -14.20
C LYS A 561 -15.02 24.19 -15.70
N SER A 562 -15.30 25.31 -16.37
CA SER A 562 -15.37 25.34 -17.82
C SER A 562 -14.05 24.85 -18.43
N PRO A 563 -14.08 23.86 -19.36
CA PRO A 563 -12.90 23.43 -20.09
C PRO A 563 -12.57 24.34 -21.29
N ALA A 564 -13.39 25.38 -21.54
CA ALA A 564 -13.17 26.29 -22.65
C ALA A 564 -11.81 27.00 -22.50
N PRO A 565 -11.00 27.08 -23.57
CA PRO A 565 -9.77 27.86 -23.57
C PRO A 565 -10.05 29.32 -23.19
N LYS A 566 -9.22 29.88 -22.32
CA LYS A 566 -9.25 31.33 -22.05
C LYS A 566 -8.66 32.08 -23.24
N GLU A 567 -9.19 33.26 -23.55
CA GLU A 567 -8.57 34.17 -24.52
C GLU A 567 -7.18 34.57 -24.00
N ASN A 568 -6.13 34.39 -24.83
CA ASN A 568 -4.73 34.49 -24.42
C ASN A 568 -4.34 33.57 -23.24
N GLY A 569 -5.05 32.45 -23.06
CA GLY A 569 -4.75 31.46 -22.03
C GLY A 569 -3.43 30.73 -22.29
N ILE A 570 -2.79 30.28 -21.21
CA ILE A 570 -1.56 29.49 -21.29
C ILE A 570 -1.89 28.09 -21.82
N VAL A 571 -1.28 27.73 -22.96
CA VAL A 571 -1.24 26.35 -23.43
C VAL A 571 -0.15 25.63 -22.65
N PHE A 572 -0.54 24.73 -21.74
CA PHE A 572 0.41 24.08 -20.83
C PHE A 572 1.51 23.30 -21.56
N ASP A 573 1.19 22.67 -22.69
CA ASP A 573 2.18 21.89 -23.47
C ASP A 573 3.32 22.78 -23.96
N ASP A 574 2.99 23.93 -24.55
CA ASP A 574 3.96 24.90 -25.06
C ASP A 574 4.74 25.57 -23.93
N HIS A 575 4.04 26.01 -22.87
CA HIS A 575 4.64 26.68 -21.72
C HIS A 575 5.66 25.81 -21.00
N PHE A 576 5.29 24.57 -20.68
CA PHE A 576 6.20 23.65 -19.97
C PHE A 576 7.27 23.06 -20.89
N SER A 577 7.04 22.99 -22.21
CA SER A 577 8.10 22.68 -23.17
C SER A 577 9.20 23.75 -23.14
N ALA A 578 8.83 25.04 -23.14
CA ALA A 578 9.80 26.14 -23.07
C ALA A 578 10.58 26.13 -21.74
N LEU A 579 9.91 25.90 -20.62
CA LEU A 579 10.59 25.75 -19.32
C LEU A 579 11.49 24.51 -19.28
N SER A 580 11.15 23.44 -20.01
CA SER A 580 12.01 22.26 -20.08
C SER A 580 13.31 22.53 -20.85
N ASP A 581 13.28 23.41 -21.86
CA ASP A 581 14.51 23.86 -22.52
C ASP A 581 15.40 24.65 -21.52
N GLU A 582 14.84 25.48 -20.65
CA GLU A 582 15.59 26.15 -19.56
C GLU A 582 16.21 25.13 -18.58
N VAL A 583 15.46 24.08 -18.20
CA VAL A 583 15.96 23.01 -17.30
C VAL A 583 17.12 22.23 -17.94
N LEU A 584 17.06 21.96 -19.24
CA LEU A 584 18.16 21.31 -19.97
C LEU A 584 19.44 22.16 -19.90
N LEU A 585 19.33 23.47 -20.18
CA LEU A 585 20.47 24.39 -20.10
C LEU A 585 21.04 24.49 -18.68
N MET A 586 20.17 24.51 -17.67
CA MET A 586 20.57 24.48 -16.26
C MET A 586 21.34 23.19 -15.93
N ALA A 587 20.86 22.03 -16.35
CA ALA A 587 21.53 20.76 -16.11
C ALA A 587 22.92 20.70 -16.76
N GLU A 588 23.04 21.16 -18.02
CA GLU A 588 24.32 21.27 -18.73
C GLU A 588 25.29 22.23 -18.05
N MET A 589 24.78 23.36 -17.53
CA MET A 589 25.60 24.31 -16.78
C MET A 589 26.15 23.68 -15.50
N LEU A 590 25.31 23.00 -14.72
CA LEU A 590 25.69 22.41 -13.44
C LEU A 590 26.64 21.21 -13.60
N GLU A 591 26.54 20.48 -14.72
CA GLU A 591 27.49 19.43 -15.09
C GLU A 591 28.90 20.00 -15.35
N ASN A 592 28.98 21.16 -16.02
CA ASN A 592 30.24 21.84 -16.30
C ASN A 592 30.79 22.63 -15.09
N TYR A 593 29.92 23.08 -14.19
CA TYR A 593 30.26 23.88 -13.01
C TYR A 593 29.65 23.25 -11.74
N PRO A 594 30.26 22.17 -11.21
CA PRO A 594 29.80 21.52 -9.99
C PRO A 594 29.70 22.48 -8.81
N THR A 595 28.65 22.32 -8.02
CA THR A 595 28.25 23.29 -7.00
C THR A 595 28.16 22.63 -5.62
N GLU A 596 28.84 23.19 -4.64
CA GLU A 596 28.64 22.91 -3.23
C GLU A 596 27.83 24.04 -2.59
N VAL A 597 26.62 23.72 -2.15
CA VAL A 597 25.74 24.69 -1.48
C VAL A 597 25.99 24.69 0.02
N GLN A 598 26.08 25.87 0.59
CA GLN A 598 26.28 26.09 2.02
C GLN A 598 25.24 27.04 2.60
N LEU A 599 24.87 26.82 3.87
CA LEU A 599 24.14 27.83 4.65
C LEU A 599 25.13 28.67 5.44
N THR A 600 24.79 29.93 5.67
CA THR A 600 25.55 30.80 6.57
C THR A 600 25.43 30.34 8.02
N LYS A 601 26.33 30.81 8.89
CA LYS A 601 26.26 30.52 10.32
C LYS A 601 24.93 30.96 10.95
N GLU A 602 24.43 32.13 10.54
CA GLU A 602 23.16 32.67 11.01
C GLU A 602 21.96 31.83 10.54
N GLN A 603 21.97 31.40 9.27
CA GLN A 603 20.96 30.49 8.74
C GLN A 603 20.96 29.15 9.49
N TRP A 604 22.13 28.58 9.81
CA TRP A 604 22.20 27.37 10.65
C TRP A 604 21.65 27.59 12.07
N GLN A 605 21.93 28.73 12.70
CA GLN A 605 21.37 29.07 14.01
C GLN A 605 19.84 29.18 13.94
N ASN A 606 19.31 29.83 12.91
CA ASN A 606 17.88 29.93 12.67
C ASN A 606 17.26 28.55 12.41
N PHE A 607 17.85 27.76 11.52
CA PHE A 607 17.45 26.39 11.21
C PHE A 607 17.33 25.54 12.48
N ASN A 608 18.36 25.54 13.34
CA ASN A 608 18.36 24.78 14.58
C ASN A 608 17.30 25.26 15.57
N ARG A 609 17.05 26.57 15.65
CA ARG A 609 15.98 27.13 16.48
C ARG A 609 14.60 26.67 15.98
N GLU A 610 14.33 26.81 14.68
CA GLU A 610 13.04 26.44 14.09
C GLU A 610 12.77 24.93 14.19
N PHE A 611 13.74 24.08 13.82
CA PHE A 611 13.58 22.63 13.90
C PHE A 611 13.60 22.10 15.34
N GLY A 612 14.35 22.74 16.25
CA GLY A 612 14.29 22.44 17.68
C GLY A 612 12.91 22.72 18.27
N TYR A 613 12.33 23.88 17.94
CA TYR A 613 10.96 24.22 18.33
C TYR A 613 9.94 23.25 17.70
N LEU A 614 10.08 22.95 16.41
CA LEU A 614 9.18 22.06 15.70
C LEU A 614 9.19 20.64 16.28
N LEU A 615 10.38 20.14 16.66
CA LEU A 615 10.56 18.84 17.29
C LEU A 615 9.86 18.79 18.65
N GLN A 616 10.13 19.76 19.52
CA GLN A 616 9.48 19.86 20.82
C GLN A 616 7.96 19.91 20.69
N LYS A 617 7.45 20.79 19.83
CA LYS A 617 6.01 20.92 19.55
C LYS A 617 5.42 19.59 19.05
N THR A 618 6.07 18.93 18.10
CA THR A 618 5.53 17.72 17.47
C THR A 618 5.46 16.57 18.46
N ILE A 619 6.52 16.33 19.25
CA ILE A 619 6.57 15.30 20.30
C ILE A 619 5.53 15.59 21.39
N LEU A 620 5.39 16.85 21.80
CA LEU A 620 4.46 17.24 22.86
C LEU A 620 3.01 16.86 22.54
N PHE A 621 2.60 17.04 21.29
CA PHE A 621 1.22 16.82 20.86
C PHE A 621 0.98 15.46 20.17
N ASN A 622 2.03 14.70 19.83
CA ASN A 622 1.91 13.40 19.16
C ASN A 622 2.70 12.30 19.90
N THR A 623 2.89 11.14 19.27
CA THR A 623 3.75 10.06 19.78
C THR A 623 5.21 10.36 19.48
N ASP A 624 6.11 9.73 20.24
CA ASP A 624 7.56 9.97 20.08
C ASP A 624 8.07 9.53 18.69
N ASP A 625 7.37 8.60 18.03
CA ASP A 625 7.65 8.13 16.66
C ASP A 625 7.53 9.23 15.59
N THR A 626 6.81 10.32 15.89
CA THR A 626 6.71 11.48 14.99
C THR A 626 8.00 12.31 14.92
N ALA A 627 8.94 12.11 15.85
CA ALA A 627 10.24 12.77 15.83
C ALA A 627 11.01 12.47 14.53
N GLY A 628 10.87 11.25 13.99
CA GLY A 628 11.49 10.85 12.72
C GLY A 628 11.07 11.73 11.54
N VAL A 629 9.81 12.19 11.52
CA VAL A 629 9.30 13.12 10.49
C VAL A 629 10.04 14.45 10.56
N VAL A 630 10.24 15.00 11.75
CA VAL A 630 10.90 16.30 11.93
C VAL A 630 12.37 16.26 11.53
N TYR A 631 13.10 15.21 11.94
CA TYR A 631 14.52 15.06 11.57
C TYR A 631 14.72 14.93 10.05
N ARG A 632 13.88 14.15 9.38
CA ARG A 632 13.94 13.99 7.91
C ARG A 632 13.49 15.26 7.19
N LEU A 633 12.51 15.98 7.73
CA LEU A 633 12.09 17.27 7.20
C LEU A 633 13.20 18.33 7.28
N GLY A 634 14.05 18.29 8.31
CA GLY A 634 15.26 19.12 8.38
C GLY A 634 16.18 18.91 7.17
N LEU A 635 16.52 17.66 6.87
CA LEU A 635 17.32 17.33 5.69
C LEU A 635 16.62 17.72 4.38
N ILE A 636 15.32 17.47 4.25
CA ILE A 636 14.50 17.89 3.10
C ILE A 636 14.58 19.40 2.91
N THR A 637 14.51 20.18 3.98
CA THR A 637 14.57 21.65 3.93
C THR A 637 15.92 22.14 3.46
N PHE A 638 17.01 21.52 3.93
CA PHE A 638 18.34 21.81 3.41
C PHE A 638 18.47 21.47 1.92
N ARG A 639 17.89 20.36 1.47
CA ARG A 639 17.84 19.99 0.04
C ARG A 639 17.02 20.96 -0.80
N ILE A 640 15.93 21.51 -0.28
CA ILE A 640 15.18 22.58 -0.95
C ILE A 640 16.04 23.85 -1.07
N CYS A 641 16.82 24.19 -0.03
CA CYS A 641 17.79 25.28 -0.12
C CYS A 641 18.83 25.03 -1.22
N MET A 642 19.34 23.79 -1.34
CA MET A 642 20.27 23.39 -2.41
C MET A 642 19.64 23.58 -3.79
N LEU A 643 18.39 23.14 -3.96
CA LEU A 643 17.65 23.26 -5.20
C LEU A 643 17.45 24.73 -5.60
N PHE A 644 16.95 25.57 -4.69
CA PHE A 644 16.75 26.98 -4.97
C PHE A 644 18.08 27.68 -5.30
N SER A 645 19.14 27.41 -4.52
CA SER A 645 20.47 27.97 -4.79
C SER A 645 21.01 27.56 -6.17
N ALA A 646 20.80 26.30 -6.58
CA ALA A 646 21.20 25.83 -7.90
C ALA A 646 20.41 26.48 -9.04
N CYS A 647 19.11 26.70 -8.85
CA CYS A 647 18.30 27.45 -9.82
C CYS A 647 18.74 28.93 -9.88
N ARG A 648 19.02 29.59 -8.74
CA ARG A 648 19.53 30.97 -8.71
C ARG A 648 20.87 31.11 -9.39
N LYS A 649 21.77 30.15 -9.16
CA LYS A 649 23.05 30.07 -9.85
C LYS A 649 22.88 30.11 -11.37
N PHE A 650 21.90 29.38 -11.89
CA PHE A 650 21.57 29.40 -13.32
C PHE A 650 20.95 30.74 -13.75
N ASP A 651 19.97 31.25 -12.99
CA ASP A 651 19.32 32.53 -13.25
C ASP A 651 20.34 33.69 -13.34
N ASP A 652 21.36 33.67 -12.47
CA ASP A 652 22.39 34.71 -12.36
C ASP A 652 23.62 34.46 -13.25
N GLY A 653 23.70 33.28 -13.89
CA GLY A 653 24.88 32.86 -14.67
C GLY A 653 26.15 32.68 -13.84
N ASP A 654 26.01 32.40 -12.54
CA ASP A 654 27.14 32.20 -11.63
C ASP A 654 27.83 30.85 -11.89
N THR A 655 29.15 30.83 -11.98
CA THR A 655 29.97 29.62 -12.19
C THR A 655 30.81 29.22 -10.97
N SER A 656 30.61 29.89 -9.83
CA SER A 656 31.31 29.61 -8.57
C SER A 656 31.08 28.18 -8.07
N LYS A 657 32.14 27.55 -7.54
CA LYS A 657 32.03 26.20 -6.96
C LYS A 657 31.25 26.18 -5.64
N ILE A 658 31.38 27.22 -4.82
CA ILE A 658 30.70 27.33 -3.53
C ILE A 658 29.62 28.40 -3.66
N VAL A 659 28.39 28.04 -3.34
CA VAL A 659 27.24 28.95 -3.41
C VAL A 659 26.55 28.99 -2.04
N TYR A 660 26.31 30.19 -1.51
CA TYR A 660 25.55 30.36 -0.29
C TYR A 660 24.06 30.49 -0.62
N CYS A 661 23.22 29.79 0.12
CA CYS A 661 21.77 29.97 0.02
C CYS A 661 21.40 31.41 0.37
N SER A 662 20.59 32.05 -0.46
CA SER A 662 20.09 33.39 -0.15
C SER A 662 19.11 33.35 1.03
N ASP A 663 18.98 34.46 1.75
CA ASP A 663 18.04 34.53 2.88
C ASP A 663 16.57 34.36 2.42
N GLN A 664 16.25 34.78 1.19
CA GLN A 664 14.93 34.60 0.60
C GLN A 664 14.65 33.13 0.29
N ASP A 665 15.62 32.42 -0.29
CA ASP A 665 15.47 30.99 -0.59
C ASP A 665 15.44 30.16 0.70
N PHE A 666 16.27 30.50 1.69
CA PHE A 666 16.28 29.88 3.01
C PHE A 666 14.92 30.04 3.71
N ALA A 667 14.38 31.27 3.76
CA ALA A 667 13.07 31.51 4.34
C ALA A 667 11.95 30.79 3.57
N SER A 668 12.05 30.68 2.24
CA SER A 668 11.08 29.94 1.41
C SER A 668 11.09 28.46 1.75
N ALA A 669 12.27 27.86 1.92
CA ALA A 669 12.42 26.48 2.34
C ALA A 669 11.84 26.23 3.74
N ILE A 670 12.04 27.15 4.70
CA ILE A 670 11.45 27.07 6.04
C ILE A 670 9.92 27.16 6.01
N LEU A 671 9.35 28.02 5.15
CA LEU A 671 7.89 28.12 5.03
C LEU A 671 7.28 26.86 4.37
N LEU A 672 7.95 26.31 3.36
CA LEU A 672 7.56 25.03 2.76
C LEU A 672 7.58 23.90 3.79
N SER A 673 8.62 23.83 4.63
CA SER A 673 8.71 22.80 5.66
C SER A 673 7.57 22.91 6.69
N LYS A 674 7.20 24.14 7.08
CA LYS A 674 6.03 24.40 7.95
C LYS A 674 4.70 23.98 7.32
N THR A 675 4.54 24.09 6.01
CA THR A 675 3.37 23.52 5.33
C THR A 675 3.44 21.99 5.34
N TYR A 676 4.56 21.40 4.91
CA TYR A 676 4.68 19.95 4.75
C TYR A 676 4.59 19.17 6.07
N ILE A 677 5.03 19.73 7.20
CA ILE A 677 4.90 19.05 8.50
C ILE A 677 3.43 18.85 8.90
N ASP A 678 2.56 19.83 8.64
CA ASP A 678 1.13 19.70 8.96
C ASP A 678 0.47 18.59 8.14
N HIS A 679 0.83 18.50 6.85
CA HIS A 679 0.42 17.42 5.95
C HIS A 679 0.97 16.06 6.39
N ALA A 680 2.24 15.99 6.77
CA ALA A 680 2.86 14.76 7.23
C ALA A 680 2.24 14.26 8.56
N ILE A 681 1.99 15.14 9.53
CA ILE A 681 1.34 14.77 10.80
C ILE A 681 -0.08 14.27 10.56
N LEU A 682 -0.82 14.86 9.60
CA LEU A 682 -2.12 14.33 9.21
C LEU A 682 -1.98 12.91 8.70
N MET A 683 -1.07 12.66 7.76
CA MET A 683 -0.90 11.34 7.17
C MET A 683 -0.41 10.31 8.19
N PHE A 684 0.52 10.69 9.07
CA PHE A 684 1.06 9.84 10.13
C PHE A 684 -0.07 9.30 11.01
N ASN A 685 -0.89 10.21 11.56
CA ASN A 685 -1.99 9.85 12.47
C ASN A 685 -3.09 9.00 11.81
N ASN A 686 -3.18 8.99 10.47
CA ASN A 686 -4.17 8.21 9.74
C ASN A 686 -3.63 6.87 9.23
N LEU A 687 -2.31 6.67 9.22
CA LEU A 687 -1.67 5.38 8.87
C LEU A 687 -1.42 4.52 10.11
N SER A 688 -1.21 5.11 11.29
CA SER A 688 -1.01 4.37 12.55
C SER A 688 -2.31 3.83 13.19
N GLY A 689 -3.44 3.80 12.47
CA GLY A 689 -4.73 3.31 12.97
C GLY A 689 -5.04 1.89 12.48
N GLU A 690 -5.54 1.03 13.37
CA GLU A 690 -5.91 -0.38 13.09
C GLU A 690 -7.08 -0.54 12.08
N ASP A 691 -7.74 0.56 11.70
CA ASP A 691 -8.86 0.57 10.75
C ASP A 691 -8.40 1.04 9.36
N HIS A 692 -8.45 0.16 8.35
CA HIS A 692 -8.24 0.51 6.93
C HIS A 692 -9.28 1.49 6.34
N ASN A 693 -10.25 1.95 7.15
CA ASN A 693 -11.11 3.08 6.85
C ASN A 693 -10.42 4.38 7.28
N ILE A 694 -9.78 5.06 6.33
CA ILE A 694 -9.13 6.36 6.52
C ILE A 694 -10.19 7.41 6.89
N LYS A 695 -10.50 7.53 8.18
CA LYS A 695 -11.22 8.67 8.73
C LYS A 695 -10.18 9.70 9.15
N TYR A 696 -9.91 10.66 8.26
CA TYR A 696 -9.01 11.77 8.52
C TYR A 696 -9.38 12.45 9.84
N LYS A 697 -8.58 12.24 10.90
CA LYS A 697 -8.77 12.92 12.19
C LYS A 697 -8.22 14.35 12.09
N PRO A 698 -8.90 15.37 12.66
CA PRO A 698 -8.39 16.72 12.60
C PRO A 698 -7.05 16.83 13.35
N THR A 699 -6.04 17.37 12.67
CA THR A 699 -4.72 17.64 13.24
C THR A 699 -4.74 18.92 14.09
N GLY A 700 -3.90 18.96 15.12
CA GLY A 700 -3.73 20.15 15.95
C GLY A 700 -4.86 20.44 16.96
N ASN A 701 -5.86 19.56 17.10
CA ASN A 701 -6.93 19.76 18.10
C ASN A 701 -6.40 19.85 19.54
N LYS A 702 -5.31 19.13 19.85
CA LYS A 702 -4.62 19.24 21.14
C LYS A 702 -4.01 20.63 21.34
N GLN A 703 -3.37 21.21 20.32
CA GLN A 703 -2.85 22.58 20.37
C GLN A 703 -3.98 23.61 20.46
N LYS A 704 -5.01 23.50 19.60
CA LYS A 704 -6.19 24.38 19.63
C LYS A 704 -6.88 24.38 20.98
N LEU A 705 -6.97 23.21 21.63
CA LEU A 705 -7.48 23.10 23.00
C LEU A 705 -6.67 24.00 23.95
N ILE A 706 -5.34 23.89 23.91
CA ILE A 706 -4.47 24.72 24.74
C ILE A 706 -4.65 26.20 24.39
N ASP A 707 -4.65 26.59 23.12
CA ASP A 707 -4.79 27.99 22.71
C ASP A 707 -6.10 28.62 23.20
N LEU A 708 -7.20 27.87 23.14
CA LEU A 708 -8.53 28.34 23.56
C LEU A 708 -8.73 28.35 25.09
N LEU A 709 -7.92 27.64 25.87
CA LEU A 709 -8.03 27.66 27.32
C LEU A 709 -7.58 29.03 27.89
N PRO A 710 -8.22 29.56 28.95
CA PRO A 710 -7.76 30.79 29.59
C PRO A 710 -6.39 30.59 30.29
N GLU A 711 -5.73 31.67 30.71
CA GLU A 711 -4.43 31.58 31.41
C GLU A 711 -4.48 30.65 32.62
N THR A 712 -5.58 30.68 33.37
CA THR A 712 -5.85 29.74 34.47
C THR A 712 -7.17 29.02 34.22
N PHE A 713 -7.19 27.70 34.34
CA PHE A 713 -8.36 26.89 34.02
C PHE A 713 -8.48 25.65 34.90
N GLN A 714 -9.69 25.10 34.99
CA GLN A 714 -9.97 23.84 35.66
C GLN A 714 -9.96 22.67 34.66
N ARG A 715 -9.62 21.46 35.14
CA ARG A 715 -9.72 20.21 34.36
C ARG A 715 -11.07 20.09 33.65
N LYS A 716 -12.16 20.39 34.35
CA LYS A 716 -13.52 20.33 33.80
C LYS A 716 -13.69 21.21 32.54
N GLN A 717 -13.13 22.42 32.56
CA GLN A 717 -13.18 23.34 31.42
C GLN A 717 -12.35 22.81 30.24
N ALA A 718 -11.19 22.21 30.52
CA ALA A 718 -10.37 21.57 29.50
C ALA A 718 -11.08 20.36 28.88
N VAL A 719 -11.76 19.53 29.67
CA VAL A 719 -12.53 18.38 29.17
C VAL A 719 -13.74 18.85 28.34
N GLU A 720 -14.51 19.83 28.81
CA GLU A 720 -15.65 20.38 28.07
C GLU A 720 -15.23 20.98 26.72
N LEU A 721 -14.11 21.70 26.68
CA LEU A 721 -13.58 22.28 25.45
C LEU A 721 -12.93 21.23 24.55
N GLY A 722 -12.28 20.22 25.13
CA GLY A 722 -11.69 19.09 24.42
C GLY A 722 -12.75 18.24 23.71
N LEU A 723 -13.89 17.98 24.37
CA LEU A 723 -15.02 17.27 23.75
C LEU A 723 -15.57 18.03 22.54
N LYS A 724 -15.64 19.38 22.60
CA LYS A 724 -16.01 20.22 21.44
C LYS A 724 -15.01 20.14 20.29
N LEU A 725 -13.76 19.79 20.57
CA LEU A 725 -12.69 19.55 19.59
C LEU A 725 -12.50 18.05 19.27
N SER A 726 -13.51 17.22 19.54
CA SER A 726 -13.47 15.77 19.28
C SER A 726 -12.33 15.02 19.99
N LEU A 727 -11.86 15.52 21.14
CA LEU A 727 -10.91 14.85 22.02
C LEU A 727 -11.67 14.10 23.12
N LYS A 728 -11.31 12.82 23.35
CA LYS A 728 -11.85 12.05 24.48
C LYS A 728 -11.32 12.61 25.80
N GLU A 729 -12.08 12.49 26.89
CA GLU A 729 -11.68 12.95 28.22
C GLU A 729 -10.30 12.42 28.63
N ARG A 730 -10.06 11.11 28.46
CA ARG A 730 -8.74 10.49 28.70
C ARG A 730 -7.61 11.16 27.89
N THR A 731 -7.86 11.53 26.64
CA THR A 731 -6.88 12.22 25.80
C THR A 731 -6.59 13.63 26.30
N VAL A 732 -7.59 14.32 26.85
CA VAL A 732 -7.42 15.62 27.50
C VAL A 732 -6.60 15.46 28.78
N ASP A 733 -6.88 14.46 29.60
CA ASP A 733 -6.15 14.20 30.83
C ASP A 733 -4.67 13.85 30.58
N ASP A 734 -4.43 12.94 29.64
CA ASP A 734 -3.07 12.55 29.22
C ASP A 734 -2.31 13.78 28.71
N LEU A 735 -2.98 14.66 27.93
CA LEU A 735 -2.41 15.91 27.46
C LEU A 735 -2.07 16.86 28.61
N LEU A 736 -2.99 17.11 29.54
CA LEU A 736 -2.74 17.98 30.71
C LEU A 736 -1.60 17.45 31.58
N SER A 737 -1.51 16.13 31.74
CA SER A 737 -0.42 15.47 32.47
C SER A 737 0.92 15.67 31.75
N LYS A 738 0.97 15.42 30.43
CA LYS A 738 2.19 15.54 29.60
C LYS A 738 2.72 16.98 29.53
N LEU A 739 1.82 17.97 29.59
CA LEU A 739 2.18 19.39 29.53
C LEU A 739 2.70 19.97 30.86
N VAL A 740 2.56 19.24 31.97
CA VAL A 740 3.08 19.66 33.28
C VAL A 740 4.46 19.04 33.52
N PRO A 741 5.48 19.81 33.96
CA PRO A 741 5.45 21.22 34.36
C PRO A 741 5.86 22.21 33.25
N ASP A 742 6.12 21.72 32.03
CA ASP A 742 6.86 22.48 31.02
C ASP A 742 6.04 23.61 30.38
N VAL A 743 4.79 23.33 30.02
CA VAL A 743 3.85 24.29 29.39
C VAL A 743 2.74 24.71 30.35
N LEU A 744 2.41 23.85 31.30
CA LEU A 744 1.39 24.07 32.32
C LEU A 744 1.98 23.92 33.72
N GLU A 745 1.55 24.78 34.63
CA GLU A 745 1.78 24.63 36.06
C GLU A 745 0.51 24.07 36.74
N LYS A 746 0.65 22.97 37.48
CA LYS A 746 -0.43 22.45 38.32
C LYS A 746 -0.46 23.22 39.65
N ILE A 747 -1.37 24.20 39.76
CA ILE A 747 -1.51 25.05 40.96
C ILE A 747 -2.03 24.21 42.14
N LYS A 748 -3.07 23.41 41.89
CA LYS A 748 -3.68 22.49 42.85
C LYS A 748 -4.44 21.41 42.09
N ASP A 749 -5.00 20.42 42.79
CA ASP A 749 -5.67 19.33 42.09
C ASP A 749 -6.83 19.82 41.19
N GLY A 750 -6.82 19.34 39.94
CA GLY A 750 -7.72 19.78 38.88
C GLY A 750 -7.62 21.25 38.44
N HIS A 751 -6.60 22.02 38.85
CA HIS A 751 -6.41 23.43 38.47
C HIS A 751 -5.03 23.68 37.87
N TYR A 752 -5.01 24.31 36.69
CA TYR A 752 -3.82 24.51 35.88
C TYR A 752 -3.65 25.98 35.50
N LYS A 753 -2.40 26.39 35.27
CA LYS A 753 -2.03 27.70 34.73
C LYS A 753 -1.06 27.54 33.56
N LYS A 754 -1.24 28.31 32.49
CA LYS A 754 -0.29 28.38 31.37
C LYS A 754 0.99 29.09 31.80
N ARG A 755 2.13 28.56 31.41
CA ARG A 755 3.44 29.19 31.65
C ARG A 755 3.86 30.15 30.57
#